data_AF-A0A919HT78-F1
#
_entry.id   AF-A0A919HT78-F1
#
_cell.length_a   1.000
_cell.length_b   1.000
_cell.length_c   1.000
_cell.angle_alpha   90.00
_cell.angle_beta   90.00
_cell.angle_gamma   90.00
#
_symmetry.space_group_name_H-M   'P 1'
#
loop_
_entity.id
_entity.type
_entity.pdbx_description
1 polymer ?
#
loop_
_entity_poly.entity_id
_entity_poly.type
_entity_poly.pdbx_seq_one_letter_code
_entity_poly.pdbx_strand_id
1 'polypeptide(L)'
;MAPHAETYRSGRRTHRPGSLKAPDTHNSKLDSLEAQRKGGEDFPLTTNQGVRIADDQNSLRAGSRGPTLLEDFILREKITHFDHERIPERIVHARGSAAHGYFQPYKSLAALTKADFLSSADKITPVFVRFSTVQGGAGSADTVRDIRGFATKFYTDEGIFDLVGNNTPVFFIQDAMKFPDFVHAVKPEPHWAIPQGQSAHDTFWDYVSLQPETLHNVMWAMSDRGIPRSYRTMEGFGIHTFRLINAEGKATFVRFHWKPVAGKASLVWDEAQKLTGRDPDFHRRDLWEAIEAEDYPEFELGLQLIPEENEFAFDFDLLDPTKLIPEALVPVQRVGRMVLNRNPDNFFAENEQAAFHPGHIVPGIDFSNDPLLQGRLFSYTDTQISRLGGPNFHEIPINRPTCPYHNFQRDGMHRMDIDTNPANYEPNSINDNWPRETPPAAKRGGFESLAERVDGEKIRQRSPSFGEYYAQPRLFWLSQTPIEQQHIIDGFSFELSKVVRTWIRERVVDHLAHIDTKLAEAVGANLGIELSDDQRNITLPAPVNGVEKDPSLSLYADAEGDVKGRVVAVLLNERTSAQDLVQLLQALQAGRAQQAALLANGRSHCRRWFSAADRRHLRRLPFADGGCGGGARRRPQRPESER
;
A
#
# COMPACT_ATOMS: atom_id res chain seq x y z
N MET A 1 -55.96 17.89 13.50
CA MET A 1 -55.15 16.68 13.29
C MET A 1 -54.21 16.96 12.13
N ALA A 2 -52.98 17.37 12.44
CA ALA A 2 -51.92 17.57 11.47
C ALA A 2 -51.03 16.31 11.51
N PRO A 3 -50.72 15.67 10.38
CA PRO A 3 -49.87 14.50 10.36
C PRO A 3 -48.45 14.91 10.76
N HIS A 4 -47.87 14.13 11.67
CA HIS A 4 -46.48 14.27 12.11
C HIS A 4 -45.55 14.25 10.89
N ALA A 5 -44.85 15.37 10.69
CA ALA A 5 -43.70 15.40 9.80
C ALA A 5 -42.60 14.53 10.42
N GLU A 6 -42.41 13.33 9.86
CA GLU A 6 -41.17 12.59 10.03
C GLU A 6 -40.03 13.49 9.57
N THR A 7 -39.21 13.91 10.52
CA THR A 7 -37.95 14.58 10.25
C THR A 7 -37.07 13.58 9.52
N TYR A 8 -36.96 13.77 8.20
CA TYR A 8 -35.93 13.18 7.35
C TYR A 8 -34.58 13.37 8.06
N ARG A 9 -34.03 12.32 8.68
CA ARG A 9 -32.67 12.30 9.25
C ARG A 9 -31.68 12.26 8.08
N SER A 10 -31.61 13.33 7.29
CA SER A 10 -30.60 13.53 6.24
C SER A 10 -29.27 13.91 6.89
N GLY A 11 -28.60 12.90 7.39
CA GLY A 11 -27.22 12.94 7.88
C GLY A 11 -26.72 11.52 7.97
N ARG A 12 -26.47 10.85 6.83
CA ARG A 12 -25.76 9.57 6.80
C ARG A 12 -24.45 9.78 7.58
N ARG A 13 -24.37 9.28 8.82
CA ARG A 13 -23.15 9.41 9.64
C ARG A 13 -21.99 8.79 8.85
N THR A 14 -21.01 9.59 8.46
CA THR A 14 -19.78 9.16 7.78
C THR A 14 -18.77 8.67 8.82
N HIS A 15 -17.83 7.83 8.42
CA HIS A 15 -16.73 7.32 9.27
C HIS A 15 -17.20 6.41 10.42
N ARG A 16 -17.98 5.38 10.10
CA ARG A 16 -18.39 4.36 11.08
C ARG A 16 -17.60 3.06 10.89
N PRO A 17 -17.43 2.24 11.95
CA PRO A 17 -16.99 0.85 11.83
C PRO A 17 -17.67 0.12 10.68
N GLY A 18 -16.93 -0.71 9.94
CA GLY A 18 -17.43 -1.40 8.75
C GLY A 18 -18.71 -2.20 8.97
N SER A 19 -18.81 -2.96 10.07
CA SER A 19 -19.99 -3.73 10.48
C SER A 19 -21.22 -2.85 10.72
N LEU A 20 -21.05 -1.59 11.13
CA LEU A 20 -22.16 -0.66 11.35
C LEU A 20 -22.55 0.08 10.08
N LYS A 21 -21.62 0.24 9.13
CA LYS A 21 -21.84 0.99 7.90
C LYS A 21 -22.32 0.12 6.74
N ALA A 22 -21.84 -1.12 6.69
CA ALA A 22 -22.16 -2.12 5.68
C ALA A 22 -22.40 -3.50 6.35
N PRO A 23 -23.41 -3.61 7.24
CA PRO A 23 -23.71 -4.85 7.96
C PRO A 23 -24.05 -6.02 7.02
N ASP A 24 -24.66 -5.72 5.88
CA ASP A 24 -25.05 -6.73 4.88
C ASP A 24 -23.88 -7.21 4.03
N THR A 25 -22.70 -6.58 4.14
CA THR A 25 -21.47 -7.02 3.44
C THR A 25 -20.73 -8.04 4.29
N HIS A 26 -20.76 -9.29 3.84
CA HIS A 26 -20.21 -10.45 4.53
C HIS A 26 -19.32 -11.31 3.61
N ASN A 27 -18.44 -12.09 4.22
CA ASN A 27 -17.66 -13.17 3.63
C ASN A 27 -17.17 -14.07 4.77
N SER A 28 -16.66 -15.27 4.47
CA SER A 28 -16.29 -16.23 5.52
C SER A 28 -15.24 -15.70 6.51
N LYS A 29 -14.35 -14.77 6.09
CA LYS A 29 -13.43 -14.11 7.01
C LYS A 29 -14.13 -13.13 7.94
N LEU A 30 -14.97 -12.25 7.39
CA LEU A 30 -15.73 -11.28 8.17
C LEU A 30 -16.65 -11.97 9.18
N ASP A 31 -17.28 -13.08 8.78
CA ASP A 31 -18.16 -13.88 9.64
C ASP A 31 -17.36 -14.53 10.77
N SER A 32 -16.15 -15.04 10.48
CA SER A 32 -15.27 -15.61 11.51
C SER A 32 -14.83 -14.60 12.59
N LEU A 33 -14.89 -13.30 12.29
CA LEU A 33 -14.54 -12.23 13.22
C LEU A 33 -15.70 -11.83 14.15
N GLU A 34 -16.94 -12.27 13.88
CA GLU A 34 -18.11 -11.93 14.71
C GLU A 34 -17.92 -12.35 16.17
N ALA A 35 -17.28 -13.49 16.42
CA ALA A 35 -17.04 -14.00 17.78
C ALA A 35 -16.14 -13.08 18.64
N GLN A 36 -15.48 -12.09 18.03
CA GLN A 36 -14.56 -11.16 18.68
C GLN A 36 -15.06 -9.72 18.59
N ARG A 37 -16.18 -9.46 17.90
CA ARG A 37 -16.82 -8.14 17.88
C ARG A 37 -17.47 -7.85 19.23
N LYS A 38 -17.21 -6.67 19.77
CA LYS A 38 -17.85 -6.17 21.00
C LYS A 38 -18.66 -4.91 20.68
N GLY A 39 -19.97 -4.99 20.87
CA GLY A 39 -20.87 -3.84 20.86
C GLY A 39 -20.79 -3.06 22.18
N GLY A 40 -21.45 -1.90 22.23
CA GLY A 40 -21.52 -1.07 23.43
C GLY A 40 -22.92 -0.56 23.80
N GLU A 41 -23.91 -0.67 22.90
CA GLU A 41 -25.28 -0.24 23.17
C GLU A 41 -25.91 -1.17 24.22
N ASP A 42 -26.59 -0.59 25.21
CA ASP A 42 -27.26 -1.29 26.32
C ASP A 42 -26.38 -2.15 27.25
N PHE A 43 -25.05 -2.02 27.18
CA PHE A 43 -24.13 -2.67 28.12
C PHE A 43 -23.69 -1.72 29.26
N PRO A 44 -23.58 -2.21 30.52
CA PRO A 44 -22.97 -1.43 31.59
C PRO A 44 -21.46 -1.26 31.34
N LEU A 45 -20.91 -0.12 31.76
CA LEU A 45 -19.45 0.04 31.83
C LEU A 45 -18.88 -0.90 32.91
N THR A 46 -17.87 -1.69 32.55
CA THR A 46 -17.23 -2.63 33.47
C THR A 46 -15.72 -2.52 33.44
N THR A 47 -15.07 -3.05 34.48
CA THR A 47 -13.67 -3.48 34.44
C THR A 47 -13.47 -4.63 33.45
N ASN A 48 -12.23 -4.95 33.12
CA ASN A 48 -11.90 -6.10 32.27
C ASN A 48 -12.27 -7.44 32.93
N GLN A 49 -12.42 -7.46 34.26
CA GLN A 49 -12.89 -8.62 35.03
C GLN A 49 -14.43 -8.69 35.15
N GLY A 50 -15.17 -7.80 34.48
CA GLY A 50 -16.64 -7.82 34.46
C GLY A 50 -17.33 -7.14 35.65
N VAL A 51 -16.60 -6.37 36.48
CA VAL A 51 -17.17 -5.62 37.60
C VAL A 51 -17.75 -4.30 37.10
N ARG A 52 -19.03 -4.02 37.39
CA ARG A 52 -19.70 -2.77 36.98
C ARG A 52 -19.07 -1.56 37.67
N ILE A 53 -18.85 -0.48 36.93
CA ILE A 53 -18.27 0.78 37.42
C ILE A 53 -19.41 1.76 37.73
N ALA A 54 -19.46 2.25 38.97
CA ALA A 54 -20.47 3.22 39.40
C ALA A 54 -20.11 4.67 39.01
N ASP A 55 -18.83 5.04 39.13
CA ASP A 55 -18.31 6.37 38.80
C ASP A 55 -16.98 6.23 38.05
N ASP A 56 -16.97 6.59 36.77
CA ASP A 56 -15.78 6.60 35.91
C ASP A 56 -15.14 8.01 35.80
N GLN A 57 -15.61 8.95 36.60
CA GLN A 57 -15.19 10.35 36.57
C GLN A 57 -14.17 10.68 37.66
N ASN A 58 -14.09 9.86 38.71
CA ASN A 58 -13.29 10.14 39.89
C ASN A 58 -12.43 8.95 40.31
N SER A 59 -11.20 9.23 40.76
CA SER A 59 -10.41 8.28 41.54
C SER A 59 -10.96 8.17 42.97
N LEU A 60 -10.78 7.01 43.60
CA LEU A 60 -11.01 6.83 45.03
C LEU A 60 -9.96 7.59 45.85
N ARG A 61 -10.43 8.40 46.81
CA ARG A 61 -9.61 9.32 47.61
C ARG A 61 -10.02 9.31 49.08
N ALA A 62 -9.09 9.68 49.98
CA ALA A 62 -9.38 9.93 51.40
C ALA A 62 -10.11 11.28 51.60
N GLY A 63 -11.41 11.32 51.28
CA GLY A 63 -12.22 12.54 51.26
C GLY A 63 -12.15 13.28 49.92
N SER A 64 -13.10 14.19 49.67
CA SER A 64 -13.27 14.84 48.36
C SER A 64 -12.08 15.69 47.88
N ARG A 65 -11.15 16.04 48.78
CA ARG A 65 -9.90 16.76 48.48
C ARG A 65 -8.65 16.05 49.00
N GLY A 66 -8.77 14.75 49.30
CA GLY A 66 -7.66 13.95 49.82
C GLY A 66 -6.78 13.30 48.75
N PRO A 67 -5.71 12.59 49.17
CA PRO A 67 -4.86 11.82 48.27
C PRO A 67 -5.63 10.63 47.65
N THR A 68 -5.22 10.24 46.44
CA THR A 68 -5.68 9.00 45.78
C THR A 68 -5.18 7.76 46.53
N LEU A 69 -6.03 6.73 46.63
CA LEU A 69 -5.72 5.50 47.36
C LEU A 69 -5.27 4.37 46.43
N LEU A 70 -4.26 3.60 46.84
CA LEU A 70 -3.72 2.49 46.04
C LEU A 70 -4.72 1.32 45.90
N GLU A 71 -5.67 1.19 46.82
CA GLU A 71 -6.73 0.18 46.75
C GLU A 71 -7.70 0.38 45.57
N ASP A 72 -7.65 1.53 44.88
CA ASP A 72 -8.43 1.80 43.67
C ASP A 72 -7.98 0.92 42.49
N PHE A 73 -8.54 -0.28 42.41
CA PHE A 73 -8.24 -1.23 41.34
C PHE A 73 -8.85 -0.82 39.99
N ILE A 74 -9.94 -0.04 39.99
CA ILE A 74 -10.59 0.43 38.76
C ILE A 74 -9.66 1.43 38.05
N LEU A 75 -9.18 2.43 38.80
CA LEU A 75 -8.19 3.38 38.28
C LEU A 75 -6.95 2.66 37.77
N ARG A 76 -6.36 1.77 38.60
CA ARG A 76 -5.13 1.07 38.22
C ARG A 76 -5.32 0.22 36.98
N GLU A 77 -6.39 -0.55 36.87
CA GLU A 77 -6.65 -1.39 35.69
C GLU A 77 -6.81 -0.55 34.41
N LYS A 78 -7.61 0.52 34.47
CA LYS A 78 -7.83 1.43 33.34
C LYS A 78 -6.53 2.08 32.87
N ILE A 79 -5.75 2.63 33.80
CA ILE A 79 -4.46 3.28 33.49
C ILE A 79 -3.42 2.27 33.02
N THR A 80 -3.35 1.08 33.62
CA THR A 80 -2.40 0.04 33.19
C THR A 80 -2.68 -0.39 31.75
N HIS A 81 -3.94 -0.58 31.36
CA HIS A 81 -4.26 -0.91 29.96
C HIS A 81 -3.89 0.25 29.02
N PHE A 82 -4.17 1.50 29.41
CA PHE A 82 -3.79 2.68 28.63
C PHE A 82 -2.27 2.79 28.42
N ASP A 83 -1.48 2.60 29.48
CA ASP A 83 -0.02 2.70 29.46
C ASP A 83 0.63 1.63 28.57
N HIS A 84 -0.08 0.53 28.28
CA HIS A 84 0.38 -0.57 27.44
C HIS A 84 -0.38 -0.70 26.11
N GLU A 85 -1.05 0.37 25.64
CA GLU A 85 -1.76 0.35 24.34
C GLU A 85 -0.83 0.25 23.12
N ARG A 86 0.41 0.73 23.22
CA ARG A 86 1.34 0.80 22.07
C ARG A 86 2.14 -0.49 21.94
N ILE A 87 2.11 -1.07 20.75
CA ILE A 87 3.04 -2.11 20.30
C ILE A 87 4.07 -1.50 19.36
N PRO A 88 5.22 -2.16 19.10
CA PRO A 88 6.14 -1.71 18.08
C PRO A 88 5.44 -1.55 16.72
N GLU A 89 5.70 -0.46 16.01
CA GLU A 89 5.29 -0.35 14.61
C GLU A 89 6.11 -1.31 13.72
N ARG A 90 5.68 -1.49 12.47
CA ARG A 90 6.49 -2.21 11.48
C ARG A 90 7.78 -1.43 11.20
N ILE A 91 8.91 -2.13 11.08
CA ILE A 91 10.23 -1.50 10.80
C ILE A 91 10.20 -0.63 9.54
N VAL A 92 9.57 -1.16 8.48
CA VAL A 92 9.23 -0.47 7.23
C VAL A 92 7.74 -0.62 6.98
N HIS A 93 7.17 0.26 6.16
CA HIS A 93 5.74 0.27 5.87
C HIS A 93 4.85 0.47 7.12
N ALA A 94 5.35 1.20 8.12
CA ALA A 94 4.62 1.50 9.35
C ALA A 94 3.31 2.24 9.05
N ARG A 95 3.36 3.26 8.20
CA ARG A 95 2.17 4.01 7.77
C ARG A 95 1.37 3.24 6.72
N GLY A 96 0.20 2.74 7.10
CA GLY A 96 -0.69 2.04 6.16
C GLY A 96 -2.16 2.09 6.50
N SER A 97 -2.99 1.70 5.54
CA SER A 97 -4.45 1.70 5.57
C SER A 97 -4.96 0.43 4.91
N ALA A 98 -6.01 -0.16 5.48
CA ALA A 98 -6.44 -1.50 5.09
C ALA A 98 -7.96 -1.62 4.94
N ALA A 99 -8.39 -2.59 4.14
CA ALA A 99 -9.78 -2.90 3.89
C ALA A 99 -9.98 -4.41 3.64
N HIS A 100 -11.19 -4.88 3.93
CA HIS A 100 -11.66 -6.22 3.60
C HIS A 100 -12.27 -6.25 2.21
N GLY A 101 -12.25 -7.43 1.61
CA GLY A 101 -12.82 -7.68 0.29
C GLY A 101 -12.93 -9.15 -0.05
N TYR A 102 -13.04 -9.42 -1.34
CA TYR A 102 -12.95 -10.77 -1.89
C TYR A 102 -12.21 -10.77 -3.22
N PHE A 103 -11.69 -11.95 -3.59
CA PHE A 103 -11.10 -12.26 -4.88
C PHE A 103 -11.87 -13.40 -5.55
N GLN A 104 -11.97 -13.33 -6.88
CA GLN A 104 -12.58 -14.37 -7.71
C GLN A 104 -11.78 -14.50 -9.03
N PRO A 105 -11.30 -15.71 -9.40
CA PRO A 105 -10.67 -15.92 -10.69
C PRO A 105 -11.70 -15.90 -11.82
N TYR A 106 -11.30 -15.52 -13.03
CA TYR A 106 -12.19 -15.49 -14.20
C TYR A 106 -12.43 -16.88 -14.80
N LYS A 107 -11.48 -17.79 -14.61
CA LYS A 107 -11.51 -19.18 -15.06
C LYS A 107 -10.56 -20.01 -14.21
N SER A 108 -10.70 -21.33 -14.27
CA SER A 108 -9.72 -22.23 -13.68
C SER A 108 -8.33 -22.04 -14.29
N LEU A 109 -7.29 -22.02 -13.46
CA LEU A 109 -5.89 -22.04 -13.87
C LEU A 109 -5.21 -23.39 -13.63
N ALA A 110 -5.98 -24.48 -13.52
CA ALA A 110 -5.46 -25.82 -13.20
C ALA A 110 -4.31 -26.30 -14.11
N ALA A 111 -4.27 -25.84 -15.37
CA ALA A 111 -3.19 -26.15 -16.31
C ALA A 111 -1.82 -25.55 -15.89
N LEU A 112 -1.84 -24.47 -15.10
CA LEU A 112 -0.66 -23.73 -14.64
C LEU A 112 -0.36 -23.96 -13.17
N THR A 113 -1.39 -24.12 -12.33
CA THR A 113 -1.24 -24.20 -10.88
C THR A 113 -2.29 -25.10 -10.24
N LYS A 114 -1.90 -25.86 -9.23
CA LYS A 114 -2.82 -26.58 -8.33
C LYS A 114 -3.37 -25.73 -7.17
N ALA A 115 -3.07 -24.42 -7.14
CA ALA A 115 -3.54 -23.51 -6.10
C ALA A 115 -5.07 -23.41 -6.09
N ASP A 116 -5.68 -23.83 -4.98
CA ASP A 116 -7.13 -24.03 -4.89
C ASP A 116 -7.95 -22.77 -5.14
N PHE A 117 -7.47 -21.59 -4.69
CA PHE A 117 -8.15 -20.31 -4.90
C PHE A 117 -8.23 -19.87 -6.37
N LEU A 118 -7.44 -20.50 -7.26
CA LEU A 118 -7.41 -20.27 -8.71
C LEU A 118 -8.08 -21.42 -9.49
N SER A 119 -8.68 -22.38 -8.81
CA SER A 119 -9.14 -23.64 -9.42
C SER A 119 -10.52 -23.55 -10.08
N SER A 120 -11.35 -22.55 -9.76
CA SER A 120 -12.71 -22.41 -10.30
C SER A 120 -13.17 -20.95 -10.29
N ALA A 121 -13.87 -20.52 -11.34
CA ALA A 121 -14.47 -19.19 -11.43
C ALA A 121 -15.56 -18.95 -10.36
N ASP A 122 -16.15 -20.00 -9.80
CA ASP A 122 -17.17 -19.88 -8.75
C ASP A 122 -16.57 -19.75 -7.35
N LYS A 123 -15.24 -19.88 -7.21
CA LYS A 123 -14.59 -19.82 -5.91
C LYS A 123 -14.35 -18.36 -5.51
N ILE A 124 -15.00 -17.96 -4.43
CA ILE A 124 -14.81 -16.65 -3.80
C ILE A 124 -13.86 -16.81 -2.63
N THR A 125 -12.75 -16.08 -2.65
CA THR A 125 -11.73 -16.10 -1.58
C THR A 125 -11.77 -14.77 -0.84
N PRO A 126 -12.07 -14.73 0.47
CA PRO A 126 -11.96 -13.50 1.24
C PRO A 126 -10.53 -12.95 1.18
N VAL A 127 -10.42 -11.63 1.18
CA VAL A 127 -9.13 -10.96 1.26
C VAL A 127 -9.12 -9.85 2.30
N PHE A 128 -7.93 -9.59 2.85
CA PHE A 128 -7.62 -8.37 3.59
C PHE A 128 -6.41 -7.71 2.94
N VAL A 129 -6.57 -6.45 2.53
CA VAL A 129 -5.53 -5.69 1.83
C VAL A 129 -5.04 -4.56 2.71
N ARG A 130 -3.72 -4.40 2.80
CA ARG A 130 -3.08 -3.26 3.44
C ARG A 130 -2.18 -2.53 2.42
N PHE A 131 -2.51 -1.27 2.19
CA PHE A 131 -1.66 -0.32 1.47
C PHE A 131 -0.79 0.46 2.44
N SER A 132 0.39 0.88 2.01
CA SER A 132 1.32 1.62 2.89
C SER A 132 2.32 2.47 2.12
N THR A 133 2.93 3.47 2.78
CA THR A 133 4.23 4.01 2.34
C THR A 133 5.34 3.05 2.78
N VAL A 134 6.62 3.42 2.72
CA VAL A 134 7.76 2.59 3.16
C VAL A 134 8.53 3.24 4.31
N GLN A 135 8.99 4.48 4.11
CA GLN A 135 10.00 5.11 4.96
C GLN A 135 9.42 5.57 6.31
N GLY A 136 8.31 6.30 6.26
CA GLY A 136 7.80 7.02 7.42
C GLY A 136 7.21 6.12 8.51
N GLY A 137 7.28 6.59 9.77
CA GLY A 137 6.60 5.95 10.90
C GLY A 137 5.07 6.00 10.78
N ALA A 138 4.33 5.32 11.68
CA ALA A 138 2.87 5.17 11.59
C ALA A 138 2.08 6.50 11.58
N GLY A 139 2.66 7.56 12.15
CA GLY A 139 2.13 8.92 12.16
C GLY A 139 2.57 9.83 11.01
N SER A 140 3.34 9.32 10.04
CA SER A 140 3.74 10.07 8.84
C SER A 140 2.56 10.30 7.88
N ALA A 141 2.75 11.16 6.87
CA ALA A 141 1.70 11.54 5.92
C ALA A 141 1.58 10.58 4.73
N ASP A 142 0.37 10.47 4.18
CA ASP A 142 0.05 9.53 3.10
C ASP A 142 0.65 9.93 1.72
N THR A 143 0.62 11.22 1.39
CA THR A 143 0.92 11.74 0.03
C THR A 143 2.37 12.16 -0.15
N VAL A 144 3.29 11.54 0.58
CA VAL A 144 4.75 11.72 0.41
C VAL A 144 5.26 11.15 -0.92
N ARG A 145 6.45 11.53 -1.37
CA ARG A 145 7.15 10.79 -2.43
C ARG A 145 7.78 9.54 -1.82
N ASP A 146 7.30 8.37 -2.21
CA ASP A 146 7.76 7.09 -1.69
C ASP A 146 7.29 5.95 -2.59
N ILE A 147 7.85 4.75 -2.45
CA ILE A 147 7.19 3.54 -2.93
C ILE A 147 5.93 3.28 -2.08
N ARG A 148 4.92 2.64 -2.65
CA ARG A 148 3.76 2.17 -1.90
C ARG A 148 3.76 0.65 -1.80
N GLY A 149 3.59 0.15 -0.58
CA GLY A 149 3.30 -1.27 -0.33
C GLY A 149 1.86 -1.60 -0.72
N PHE A 150 1.67 -2.80 -1.26
CA PHE A 150 0.38 -3.38 -1.61
C PHE A 150 0.40 -4.86 -1.19
N ALA A 151 0.04 -5.12 0.06
CA ALA A 151 -0.01 -6.47 0.63
C ALA A 151 -1.44 -7.01 0.61
N THR A 152 -1.64 -8.18 0.03
CA THR A 152 -2.94 -8.87 -0.04
C THR A 152 -2.86 -10.23 0.65
N LYS A 153 -3.69 -10.43 1.66
CA LYS A 153 -3.86 -11.71 2.35
C LYS A 153 -5.09 -12.41 1.79
N PHE A 154 -4.90 -13.60 1.23
CA PHE A 154 -5.94 -14.47 0.73
C PHE A 154 -6.23 -15.56 1.76
N TYR A 155 -7.47 -15.63 2.24
CA TYR A 155 -7.92 -16.67 3.16
C TYR A 155 -8.47 -17.85 2.35
N THR A 156 -7.57 -18.69 1.83
CA THR A 156 -7.95 -19.82 0.95
C THR A 156 -8.40 -21.04 1.77
N ASP A 157 -9.00 -22.02 1.11
CA ASP A 157 -9.39 -23.28 1.77
C ASP A 157 -8.18 -24.20 2.06
N GLU A 158 -6.99 -23.89 1.53
CA GLU A 158 -5.75 -24.68 1.66
C GLU A 158 -4.62 -23.87 2.33
N GLY A 159 -4.98 -22.90 3.17
CA GLY A 159 -4.03 -22.05 3.90
C GLY A 159 -4.13 -20.58 3.50
N ILE A 160 -3.41 -19.73 4.23
CA ILE A 160 -3.28 -18.32 3.88
C ILE A 160 -2.21 -18.16 2.81
N PHE A 161 -2.53 -17.43 1.73
CA PHE A 161 -1.55 -16.93 0.77
C PHE A 161 -1.38 -15.43 0.94
N ASP A 162 -0.15 -14.93 1.13
CA ASP A 162 0.14 -13.51 1.21
C ASP A 162 0.94 -13.03 -0.03
N LEU A 163 0.29 -12.26 -0.90
CA LEU A 163 0.96 -11.55 -1.99
C LEU A 163 1.43 -10.19 -1.48
N VAL A 164 2.70 -10.10 -1.07
CA VAL A 164 3.31 -8.91 -0.45
C VAL A 164 4.13 -8.11 -1.45
N GLY A 165 3.42 -7.26 -2.21
CA GLY A 165 3.97 -6.47 -3.31
C GLY A 165 4.14 -4.97 -3.03
N ASN A 166 4.57 -4.24 -4.07
CA ASN A 166 4.67 -2.78 -4.11
C ASN A 166 3.94 -2.21 -5.34
N ASN A 167 3.87 -0.89 -5.47
CA ASN A 167 3.26 -0.20 -6.62
C ASN A 167 4.20 0.02 -7.82
N THR A 168 5.42 -0.52 -7.77
CA THR A 168 6.40 -0.50 -8.87
C THR A 168 6.90 -1.93 -9.15
N PRO A 169 7.29 -2.26 -10.40
CA PRO A 169 7.59 -3.64 -10.80
C PRO A 169 8.96 -4.15 -10.38
N VAL A 170 9.77 -3.32 -9.71
CA VAL A 170 11.15 -3.61 -9.31
C VAL A 170 11.42 -3.13 -7.89
N PHE A 171 12.48 -3.63 -7.29
CA PHE A 171 13.02 -3.15 -6.01
C PHE A 171 14.34 -2.39 -6.19
N PHE A 172 14.82 -1.74 -5.13
CA PHE A 172 16.05 -0.95 -5.15
C PHE A 172 17.33 -1.78 -5.09
N ILE A 173 17.28 -2.97 -4.52
CA ILE A 173 18.47 -3.78 -4.26
C ILE A 173 18.26 -5.20 -4.76
N GLN A 174 19.36 -5.87 -5.05
CA GLN A 174 19.35 -7.22 -5.60
C GLN A 174 19.33 -8.30 -4.51
N ASP A 175 20.00 -8.06 -3.38
CA ASP A 175 20.23 -9.06 -2.34
C ASP A 175 19.72 -8.59 -0.98
N ALA A 176 19.01 -9.46 -0.26
CA ALA A 176 18.44 -9.17 1.05
C ALA A 176 19.48 -8.77 2.11
N MET A 177 20.74 -9.19 1.97
CA MET A 177 21.82 -8.79 2.88
C MET A 177 22.05 -7.27 2.86
N LYS A 178 21.68 -6.58 1.78
CA LYS A 178 21.77 -5.11 1.66
C LYS A 178 20.53 -4.37 2.17
N PHE A 179 19.48 -5.09 2.57
CA PHE A 179 18.21 -4.48 3.00
C PHE A 179 18.37 -3.55 4.20
N PRO A 180 19.09 -3.92 5.29
CA PRO A 180 19.31 -3.00 6.40
C PRO A 180 20.08 -1.74 5.98
N ASP A 181 21.10 -1.88 5.13
CA ASP A 181 21.88 -0.73 4.66
C ASP A 181 21.02 0.25 3.86
N PHE A 182 20.24 -0.25 2.90
CA PHE A 182 19.34 0.57 2.10
C PHE A 182 18.26 1.23 2.97
N VAL A 183 17.64 0.48 3.89
CA VAL A 183 16.61 1.02 4.77
C VAL A 183 17.19 2.06 5.72
N HIS A 184 18.38 1.84 6.29
CA HIS A 184 19.05 2.85 7.11
C HIS A 184 19.38 4.11 6.30
N ALA A 185 19.80 3.96 5.05
CA ALA A 185 20.14 5.08 4.18
C ALA A 185 18.93 5.97 3.86
N VAL A 186 17.74 5.39 3.64
CA VAL A 186 16.50 6.13 3.32
C VAL A 186 15.71 6.59 4.56
N LYS A 187 15.89 5.92 5.70
CA LYS A 187 15.27 6.32 6.98
C LYS A 187 15.86 7.63 7.49
N PRO A 188 15.19 8.29 8.46
CA PRO A 188 15.73 9.50 9.08
C PRO A 188 17.13 9.24 9.66
N GLU A 189 18.07 10.16 9.42
CA GLU A 189 19.47 9.95 9.77
C GLU A 189 19.66 9.78 11.29
N PRO A 190 20.55 8.89 11.74
CA PRO A 190 20.51 8.35 13.10
C PRO A 190 20.89 9.36 14.20
N HIS A 191 21.61 10.44 13.86
CA HIS A 191 22.08 11.40 14.85
C HIS A 191 20.99 12.40 15.29
N TRP A 192 19.95 12.62 14.47
CA TRP A 192 18.90 13.61 14.71
C TRP A 192 17.49 13.21 14.26
N ALA A 193 17.33 12.01 13.69
CA ALA A 193 16.08 11.45 13.19
C ALA A 193 15.32 12.37 12.19
N ILE A 194 16.06 12.99 11.26
CA ILE A 194 15.54 13.82 10.16
C ILE A 194 16.06 13.28 8.81
N PRO A 195 15.27 13.29 7.73
CA PRO A 195 13.86 13.73 7.62
C PRO A 195 12.82 12.59 7.69
N GLN A 196 11.58 12.93 8.07
CA GLN A 196 10.45 11.98 8.10
C GLN A 196 9.76 11.92 6.74
N GLY A 197 9.51 10.70 6.23
CA GLY A 197 8.74 10.44 5.01
C GLY A 197 9.36 11.01 3.73
N GLN A 198 10.69 11.14 3.66
CA GLN A 198 11.40 11.78 2.55
C GLN A 198 12.73 11.06 2.31
N SER A 199 13.09 10.85 1.04
CA SER A 199 14.42 10.41 0.60
C SER A 199 15.38 11.58 0.30
N ALA A 200 14.89 12.82 0.39
CA ALA A 200 15.61 14.04 0.03
C ALA A 200 16.64 14.47 1.12
N HIS A 201 17.64 13.62 1.37
CA HIS A 201 18.72 13.87 2.31
C HIS A 201 19.99 13.09 1.93
N ASP A 202 21.11 13.43 2.56
CA ASP A 202 22.44 12.99 2.15
C ASP A 202 22.61 11.47 2.17
N THR A 203 22.20 10.76 3.22
CA THR A 203 22.51 9.33 3.32
C THR A 203 21.82 8.48 2.25
N PHE A 204 20.62 8.85 1.83
CA PHE A 204 19.91 8.13 0.77
C PHE A 204 20.67 8.28 -0.55
N TRP A 205 20.96 9.53 -0.93
CA TRP A 205 21.63 9.82 -2.20
C TRP A 205 23.10 9.38 -2.20
N ASP A 206 23.77 9.34 -1.04
CA ASP A 206 25.09 8.72 -0.90
C ASP A 206 25.04 7.24 -1.28
N TYR A 207 24.10 6.48 -0.68
CA TYR A 207 23.91 5.06 -0.98
C TYR A 207 23.60 4.84 -2.46
N VAL A 208 22.65 5.60 -3.03
CA VAL A 208 22.31 5.53 -4.46
C VAL A 208 23.53 5.79 -5.34
N SER A 209 24.36 6.78 -4.99
CA SER A 209 25.57 7.14 -5.74
C SER A 209 26.70 6.11 -5.68
N LEU A 210 26.61 5.13 -4.77
CA LEU A 210 27.59 4.07 -4.59
C LEU A 210 27.04 2.70 -5.01
N GLN A 211 25.73 2.59 -5.23
CA GLN A 211 25.03 1.35 -5.54
C GLN A 211 24.12 1.56 -6.78
N PRO A 212 24.67 1.50 -8.00
CA PRO A 212 23.91 1.74 -9.23
C PRO A 212 22.75 0.76 -9.46
N GLU A 213 22.75 -0.42 -8.80
CA GLU A 213 21.61 -1.35 -8.81
C GLU A 213 20.27 -0.69 -8.37
N THR A 214 20.35 0.42 -7.62
CA THR A 214 19.19 1.18 -7.14
C THR A 214 18.50 2.04 -8.19
N LEU A 215 19.22 2.41 -9.26
CA LEU A 215 18.82 3.49 -10.16
C LEU A 215 17.48 3.22 -10.83
N HIS A 216 17.16 1.97 -11.13
CA HIS A 216 15.89 1.65 -11.78
C HIS A 216 14.71 2.03 -10.90
N ASN A 217 14.62 1.54 -9.65
CA ASN A 217 13.50 1.89 -8.79
C ASN A 217 13.57 3.34 -8.28
N VAL A 218 14.75 3.98 -8.27
CA VAL A 218 14.89 5.42 -8.07
C VAL A 218 14.20 6.20 -9.20
N MET A 219 14.35 5.80 -10.47
CA MET A 219 13.62 6.42 -11.58
C MET A 219 12.10 6.33 -11.40
N TRP A 220 11.60 5.17 -10.97
CA TRP A 220 10.18 5.01 -10.63
C TRP A 220 9.76 5.94 -9.49
N ALA A 221 10.54 6.04 -8.41
CA ALA A 221 10.24 6.89 -7.26
C ALA A 221 10.29 8.39 -7.59
N MET A 222 11.20 8.82 -8.47
CA MET A 222 11.32 10.21 -8.94
C MET A 222 10.23 10.59 -9.95
N SER A 223 9.64 9.60 -10.65
CA SER A 223 8.44 9.83 -11.45
C SER A 223 7.20 10.09 -10.58
N ASP A 224 6.09 10.44 -11.24
CA ASP A 224 4.81 10.61 -10.55
C ASP A 224 4.26 9.31 -9.94
N ARG A 225 4.83 8.13 -10.28
CA ARG A 225 4.52 6.85 -9.61
C ARG A 225 4.79 6.90 -8.09
N GLY A 226 5.74 7.74 -7.66
CA GLY A 226 6.04 7.96 -6.25
C GLY A 226 5.00 8.77 -5.48
N ILE A 227 4.01 9.37 -6.16
CA ILE A 227 3.00 10.26 -5.57
C ILE A 227 1.58 9.94 -6.12
N PRO A 228 1.06 8.71 -5.93
CA PRO A 228 -0.22 8.30 -6.48
C PRO A 228 -1.38 9.17 -5.99
N ARG A 229 -2.42 9.32 -6.82
CA ARG A 229 -3.61 10.10 -6.46
C ARG A 229 -4.45 9.39 -5.40
N SER A 230 -4.53 8.07 -5.47
CA SER A 230 -5.24 7.20 -4.54
C SER A 230 -4.60 5.81 -4.59
N TYR A 231 -4.75 5.02 -3.53
CA TYR A 231 -4.43 3.58 -3.60
C TYR A 231 -5.24 2.87 -4.68
N ARG A 232 -6.41 3.41 -5.05
CA ARG A 232 -7.26 2.89 -6.13
C ARG A 232 -6.70 3.11 -7.53
N THR A 233 -5.75 4.03 -7.71
CA THR A 233 -5.26 4.47 -9.02
C THR A 233 -3.78 4.18 -9.23
N MET A 234 -3.26 3.18 -8.52
CA MET A 234 -1.91 2.68 -8.68
C MET A 234 -1.95 1.19 -9.06
N GLU A 235 -0.94 0.77 -9.83
CA GLU A 235 -0.69 -0.65 -10.06
C GLU A 235 -0.09 -1.30 -8.81
N GLY A 236 -0.07 -2.62 -8.78
CA GLY A 236 0.64 -3.42 -7.78
C GLY A 236 1.43 -4.54 -8.45
N PHE A 237 2.54 -4.95 -7.84
CA PHE A 237 3.45 -5.93 -8.40
C PHE A 237 4.02 -6.80 -7.28
N GLY A 238 4.09 -8.11 -7.51
CA GLY A 238 4.83 -9.02 -6.64
C GLY A 238 6.35 -8.80 -6.69
N ILE A 239 6.83 -8.07 -7.70
CA ILE A 239 8.24 -7.84 -8.08
C ILE A 239 8.96 -9.12 -8.48
N HIS A 240 9.10 -10.04 -7.55
CA HIS A 240 9.87 -11.26 -7.71
C HIS A 240 9.23 -12.20 -8.72
N THR A 241 10.08 -12.97 -9.38
CA THR A 241 9.65 -14.15 -10.11
C THR A 241 9.38 -15.27 -9.10
N PHE A 242 8.16 -15.79 -9.10
CA PHE A 242 7.75 -17.00 -8.36
C PHE A 242 7.57 -18.16 -9.35
N ARG A 243 7.14 -19.32 -8.87
CA ARG A 243 6.71 -20.45 -9.70
C ARG A 243 5.25 -20.80 -9.46
N LEU A 244 4.56 -21.13 -10.53
CA LEU A 244 3.29 -21.86 -10.49
C LEU A 244 3.56 -23.32 -10.80
N ILE A 245 3.04 -24.22 -9.97
CA ILE A 245 3.21 -25.68 -10.09
C ILE A 245 1.85 -26.31 -10.33
N ASN A 246 1.66 -26.96 -11.47
CA ASN A 246 0.41 -27.63 -11.80
C ASN A 246 0.30 -29.04 -11.17
N ALA A 247 -0.79 -29.75 -11.45
CA ALA A 247 -1.03 -31.08 -10.90
C ALA A 247 -0.04 -32.15 -11.41
N GLU A 248 0.54 -31.95 -12.59
CA GLU A 248 1.55 -32.82 -13.19
C GLU A 248 2.98 -32.49 -12.73
N GLY A 249 3.15 -31.49 -11.84
CA GLY A 249 4.46 -31.05 -11.36
C GLY A 249 5.21 -30.13 -12.33
N LYS A 250 4.57 -29.67 -13.41
CA LYS A 250 5.18 -28.70 -14.34
C LYS A 250 5.27 -27.33 -13.67
N ALA A 251 6.46 -26.75 -13.70
CA ALA A 251 6.71 -25.40 -13.24
C ALA A 251 6.52 -24.37 -14.36
N THR A 252 6.07 -23.17 -14.00
CA THR A 252 6.02 -21.99 -14.87
C THR A 252 6.41 -20.78 -14.04
N PHE A 253 7.41 -20.02 -14.48
CA PHE A 253 7.79 -18.78 -13.83
C PHE A 253 6.65 -17.76 -13.94
N VAL A 254 6.40 -17.03 -12.85
CA VAL A 254 5.32 -16.06 -12.78
C VAL A 254 5.75 -14.76 -12.10
N ARG A 255 5.32 -13.63 -12.66
CA ARG A 255 5.26 -12.36 -11.93
C ARG A 255 3.82 -11.91 -11.78
N PHE A 256 3.46 -11.48 -10.57
CA PHE A 256 2.11 -11.04 -10.22
C PHE A 256 1.93 -9.54 -10.43
N HIS A 257 0.78 -9.16 -10.98
CA HIS A 257 0.37 -7.79 -11.26
C HIS A 257 -1.03 -7.53 -10.69
N TRP A 258 -1.25 -6.33 -10.17
CA TRP A 258 -2.57 -5.77 -9.87
C TRP A 258 -2.80 -4.57 -10.77
N LYS A 259 -3.87 -4.63 -11.56
CA LYS A 259 -4.19 -3.58 -12.53
C LYS A 259 -5.46 -2.88 -12.08
N PRO A 260 -5.39 -1.58 -11.73
CA PRO A 260 -6.51 -0.86 -11.13
C PRO A 260 -7.60 -0.62 -12.17
N VAL A 261 -8.83 -1.01 -11.87
CA VAL A 261 -9.99 -0.74 -12.75
C VAL A 261 -10.25 0.77 -12.86
N ALA A 262 -9.93 1.54 -11.81
CA ALA A 262 -10.02 3.00 -11.82
C ALA A 262 -8.93 3.70 -12.65
N GLY A 263 -8.03 2.94 -13.27
CA GLY A 263 -6.93 3.45 -14.09
C GLY A 263 -5.74 3.97 -13.29
N LYS A 264 -4.70 4.40 -14.01
CA LYS A 264 -3.46 4.93 -13.44
C LYS A 264 -3.54 6.45 -13.27
N ALA A 265 -3.31 6.96 -12.07
CA ALA A 265 -3.28 8.40 -11.84
C ALA A 265 -2.44 8.80 -10.62
N SER A 266 -1.72 9.90 -10.77
CA SER A 266 -0.89 10.49 -9.73
C SER A 266 -1.19 11.97 -9.47
N LEU A 267 -0.72 12.44 -8.33
CA LEU A 267 -0.57 13.87 -8.02
C LEU A 267 0.63 14.44 -8.78
N VAL A 268 0.81 15.76 -8.68
CA VAL A 268 2.08 16.43 -9.00
C VAL A 268 2.79 16.84 -7.71
N TRP A 269 4.12 17.01 -7.75
CA TRP A 269 4.94 17.15 -6.53
C TRP A 269 4.49 18.28 -5.59
N ASP A 270 4.29 19.50 -6.10
CA ASP A 270 3.86 20.65 -5.29
C ASP A 270 2.48 20.40 -4.62
N GLU A 271 1.56 19.73 -5.32
CA GLU A 271 0.28 19.33 -4.74
C GLU A 271 0.48 18.30 -3.62
N ALA A 272 1.22 17.23 -3.91
CA ALA A 272 1.48 16.13 -2.99
C ALA A 272 2.13 16.63 -1.68
N GLN A 273 3.16 17.48 -1.81
CA GLN A 273 3.86 18.08 -0.67
C GLN A 273 2.91 18.93 0.18
N LYS A 274 2.17 19.87 -0.41
CA LYS A 274 1.21 20.69 0.35
C LYS A 274 0.12 19.85 1.01
N LEU A 275 -0.32 18.79 0.34
CA LEU A 275 -1.38 17.92 0.84
C LEU A 275 -0.94 17.18 2.11
N THR A 276 0.35 16.85 2.26
CA THR A 276 0.86 16.28 3.53
C THR A 276 0.64 17.19 4.75
N GLY A 277 0.63 18.51 4.56
CA GLY A 277 0.34 19.47 5.64
C GLY A 277 -1.15 19.79 5.81
N ARG A 278 -1.97 19.56 4.77
CA ARG A 278 -3.42 19.90 4.80
C ARG A 278 -4.29 18.72 5.20
N ASP A 279 -3.97 17.51 4.76
CA ASP A 279 -4.63 16.27 5.14
C ASP A 279 -3.59 15.13 5.09
N PRO A 280 -2.81 14.91 6.16
CA PRO A 280 -1.83 13.82 6.20
C PRO A 280 -2.48 12.43 6.11
N ASP A 281 -3.80 12.33 6.29
CA ASP A 281 -4.60 11.11 6.19
C ASP A 281 -5.35 10.99 4.84
N PHE A 282 -4.92 11.72 3.81
CA PHE A 282 -5.66 11.82 2.55
C PHE A 282 -5.95 10.46 1.88
N HIS A 283 -4.96 9.59 1.70
CA HIS A 283 -5.19 8.29 1.04
C HIS A 283 -5.98 7.33 1.95
N ARG A 284 -5.74 7.37 3.26
CA ARG A 284 -6.52 6.61 4.25
C ARG A 284 -8.00 7.00 4.19
N ARG A 285 -8.27 8.30 4.17
CA ARG A 285 -9.62 8.87 4.10
C ARG A 285 -10.29 8.55 2.76
N ASP A 286 -9.57 8.74 1.65
CA ASP A 286 -10.06 8.47 0.28
C ASP A 286 -10.48 7.00 0.13
N LEU A 287 -9.66 6.04 0.62
CA LEU A 287 -10.01 4.62 0.65
C LEU A 287 -11.27 4.35 1.48
N TRP A 288 -11.33 4.87 2.70
CA TRP A 288 -12.43 4.63 3.62
C TRP A 288 -13.76 5.17 3.08
N GLU A 289 -13.74 6.43 2.64
CA GLU A 289 -14.91 7.13 2.10
C GLU A 289 -15.38 6.52 0.78
N ALA A 290 -14.46 6.04 -0.07
CA ALA A 290 -14.81 5.32 -1.30
C ALA A 290 -15.62 4.06 -1.00
N ILE A 291 -15.19 3.26 -0.01
CA ILE A 291 -15.90 2.05 0.41
C ILE A 291 -17.26 2.40 1.03
N GLU A 292 -17.33 3.40 1.90
CA GLU A 292 -18.60 3.87 2.47
C GLU A 292 -19.60 4.39 1.42
N ALA A 293 -19.08 4.84 0.28
CA ALA A 293 -19.85 5.35 -0.83
C ALA A 293 -20.09 4.29 -1.92
N GLU A 294 -19.77 3.02 -1.67
CA GLU A 294 -19.95 1.90 -2.60
C GLU A 294 -19.17 2.07 -3.92
N ASP A 295 -18.13 2.90 -3.88
CA ASP A 295 -17.17 3.04 -4.97
C ASP A 295 -15.93 2.19 -4.69
N TYR A 296 -16.19 0.89 -4.63
CA TYR A 296 -15.23 -0.10 -4.19
C TYR A 296 -13.94 -0.05 -5.03
N PRO A 297 -12.76 -0.03 -4.38
CA PRO A 297 -11.51 -0.34 -5.06
C PRO A 297 -11.60 -1.71 -5.74
N GLU A 298 -11.38 -1.73 -7.05
CA GLU A 298 -11.34 -2.95 -7.86
C GLU A 298 -9.97 -3.08 -8.56
N PHE A 299 -9.39 -4.27 -8.50
CA PHE A 299 -8.10 -4.58 -9.13
C PHE A 299 -8.19 -5.93 -9.83
N GLU A 300 -7.67 -6.00 -11.05
CA GLU A 300 -7.53 -7.27 -11.75
C GLU A 300 -6.17 -7.90 -11.44
N LEU A 301 -6.17 -9.17 -11.02
CA LEU A 301 -4.95 -9.97 -10.90
C LEU A 301 -4.49 -10.32 -12.31
N GLY A 302 -3.23 -10.03 -12.59
CA GLY A 302 -2.55 -10.32 -13.84
C GLY A 302 -1.31 -11.16 -13.61
N LEU A 303 -1.00 -12.05 -14.55
CA LEU A 303 0.18 -12.92 -14.52
C LEU A 303 1.01 -12.73 -15.78
N GLN A 304 2.30 -12.44 -15.63
CA GLN A 304 3.28 -12.72 -16.68
C GLN A 304 3.75 -14.15 -16.49
N LEU A 305 3.66 -14.97 -17.53
CA LEU A 305 3.94 -16.41 -17.47
C LEU A 305 5.09 -16.73 -18.42
N ILE A 306 6.15 -17.31 -17.89
CA ILE A 306 7.34 -17.69 -18.65
C ILE A 306 7.57 -19.20 -18.46
N PRO A 307 7.59 -19.99 -19.55
CA PRO A 307 7.98 -21.40 -19.47
C PRO A 307 9.40 -21.57 -18.91
N GLU A 308 9.65 -22.64 -18.18
CA GLU A 308 10.94 -22.88 -17.52
C GLU A 308 12.11 -22.91 -18.52
N GLU A 309 11.88 -23.45 -19.72
CA GLU A 309 12.85 -23.50 -20.81
C GLU A 309 13.31 -22.12 -21.33
N ASN A 310 12.60 -21.04 -20.97
CA ASN A 310 12.89 -19.68 -21.41
C ASN A 310 13.56 -18.82 -20.33
N GLU A 311 14.05 -19.41 -19.23
CA GLU A 311 14.69 -18.69 -18.12
C GLU A 311 15.79 -17.73 -18.59
N PHE A 312 16.63 -18.17 -19.53
CA PHE A 312 17.81 -17.45 -20.02
C PHE A 312 17.58 -16.77 -21.38
N ALA A 313 16.32 -16.59 -21.81
CA ALA A 313 15.99 -16.03 -23.12
C ALA A 313 15.96 -14.48 -23.15
N PHE A 314 16.27 -13.83 -22.03
CA PHE A 314 16.17 -12.38 -21.84
C PHE A 314 17.55 -11.75 -21.66
N ASP A 315 17.68 -10.46 -21.95
CA ASP A 315 18.93 -9.69 -21.76
C ASP A 315 19.20 -9.39 -20.28
N PHE A 316 18.29 -9.82 -19.40
CA PHE A 316 18.32 -9.63 -17.97
C PHE A 316 17.94 -10.94 -17.27
N ASP A 317 18.37 -11.09 -16.03
CA ASP A 317 18.04 -12.25 -15.22
C ASP A 317 16.60 -12.15 -14.67
N LEU A 318 15.79 -13.20 -14.83
CA LEU A 318 14.44 -13.24 -14.29
C LEU A 318 14.43 -13.17 -12.75
N LEU A 319 15.51 -13.61 -12.12
CA LEU A 319 15.70 -13.63 -10.67
C LEU A 319 16.24 -12.32 -10.11
N ASP A 320 16.56 -11.34 -10.96
CA ASP A 320 16.99 -10.02 -10.53
C ASP A 320 15.76 -9.13 -10.20
N PRO A 321 15.53 -8.78 -8.91
CA PRO A 321 14.39 -7.96 -8.52
C PRO A 321 14.53 -6.49 -8.95
N THR A 322 15.70 -6.06 -9.44
CA THR A 322 15.91 -4.73 -10.03
C THR A 322 15.51 -4.68 -11.50
N LYS A 323 15.12 -5.82 -12.09
CA LYS A 323 14.72 -5.95 -13.49
C LYS A 323 13.23 -6.21 -13.57
N LEU A 324 12.50 -5.44 -14.38
CA LEU A 324 11.13 -5.73 -14.80
C LEU A 324 11.15 -6.61 -16.05
N ILE A 325 10.02 -7.28 -16.29
CA ILE A 325 9.75 -7.96 -17.56
C ILE A 325 8.84 -7.01 -18.37
N PRO A 326 9.31 -6.42 -19.49
CA PRO A 326 8.48 -5.55 -20.32
C PRO A 326 7.20 -6.26 -20.78
N GLU A 327 6.06 -5.58 -20.73
CA GLU A 327 4.78 -6.15 -21.15
C GLU A 327 4.75 -6.38 -22.67
N ALA A 328 5.55 -5.62 -23.43
CA ALA A 328 5.79 -5.83 -24.84
C ALA A 328 6.47 -7.18 -25.16
N LEU A 329 7.24 -7.76 -24.21
CA LEU A 329 7.88 -9.06 -24.37
C LEU A 329 7.00 -10.20 -23.84
N VAL A 330 6.47 -10.03 -22.62
CA VAL A 330 5.62 -11.01 -21.97
C VAL A 330 4.36 -10.30 -21.49
N PRO A 331 3.21 -10.45 -22.17
CA PRO A 331 2.00 -9.73 -21.82
C PRO A 331 1.42 -10.21 -20.49
N VAL A 332 0.77 -9.29 -19.77
CA VAL A 332 0.07 -9.60 -18.52
C VAL A 332 -1.29 -10.25 -18.84
N GLN A 333 -1.45 -11.53 -18.51
CA GLN A 333 -2.71 -12.23 -18.65
C GLN A 333 -3.62 -11.95 -17.45
N ARG A 334 -4.80 -11.35 -17.68
CA ARG A 334 -5.82 -11.11 -16.65
C ARG A 334 -6.46 -12.43 -16.21
N VAL A 335 -6.41 -12.74 -14.92
CA VAL A 335 -6.83 -14.05 -14.39
C VAL A 335 -7.92 -13.99 -13.33
N GLY A 336 -8.19 -12.82 -12.74
CA GLY A 336 -9.23 -12.67 -11.73
C GLY A 336 -9.39 -11.23 -11.28
N ARG A 337 -10.37 -11.01 -10.40
CA ARG A 337 -10.70 -9.68 -9.88
C ARG A 337 -10.80 -9.70 -8.36
N MET A 338 -10.25 -8.67 -7.75
CA MET A 338 -10.40 -8.34 -6.34
C MET A 338 -11.26 -7.10 -6.16
N VAL A 339 -12.18 -7.14 -5.19
CA VAL A 339 -13.05 -6.01 -4.83
C VAL A 339 -12.95 -5.76 -3.32
N LEU A 340 -12.62 -4.52 -2.92
CA LEU A 340 -12.55 -4.11 -1.52
C LEU A 340 -13.86 -3.43 -1.13
N ASN A 341 -14.67 -4.08 -0.31
CA ASN A 341 -16.06 -3.68 -0.09
C ASN A 341 -16.43 -3.43 1.37
N ARG A 342 -15.49 -3.60 2.33
CA ARG A 342 -15.76 -3.26 3.72
C ARG A 342 -14.54 -2.69 4.44
N ASN A 343 -14.75 -1.58 5.16
CA ASN A 343 -13.76 -1.05 6.08
C ASN A 343 -13.62 -1.98 7.30
N PRO A 344 -12.48 -1.93 8.02
CA PRO A 344 -12.36 -2.57 9.32
C PRO A 344 -13.30 -1.92 10.36
N ASP A 345 -13.57 -2.64 11.43
CA ASP A 345 -14.29 -2.14 12.60
C ASP A 345 -13.35 -1.41 13.56
N ASN A 346 -12.15 -1.94 13.77
CA ASN A 346 -11.12 -1.37 14.61
C ASN A 346 -9.77 -1.38 13.91
N PHE A 347 -9.21 -0.18 13.69
CA PHE A 347 -7.94 -0.01 12.98
C PHE A 347 -6.80 -0.79 13.66
N PHE A 348 -6.67 -0.74 14.98
CA PHE A 348 -5.59 -1.41 15.68
C PHE A 348 -5.73 -2.94 15.58
N ALA A 349 -6.92 -3.46 15.88
CA ALA A 349 -7.20 -4.89 15.92
C ALA A 349 -7.00 -5.58 14.57
N GLU A 350 -7.35 -4.90 13.47
CA GLU A 350 -7.37 -5.49 12.14
C GLU A 350 -6.21 -5.01 11.25
N ASN A 351 -5.95 -3.69 11.18
CA ASN A 351 -4.86 -3.17 10.34
C ASN A 351 -3.50 -3.28 11.04
N GLU A 352 -3.37 -2.69 12.24
CA GLU A 352 -2.06 -2.62 12.89
C GLU A 352 -1.53 -4.02 13.22
N GLN A 353 -2.39 -4.91 13.72
CA GLN A 353 -2.00 -6.27 14.08
C GLN A 353 -1.97 -7.29 12.92
N ALA A 354 -2.37 -6.92 11.70
CA ALA A 354 -2.24 -7.82 10.55
C ALA A 354 -0.76 -8.18 10.28
N ALA A 355 -0.45 -9.45 10.09
CA ALA A 355 0.87 -9.93 9.70
C ALA A 355 0.79 -10.51 8.29
N PHE A 356 1.55 -9.92 7.36
CA PHE A 356 1.70 -10.41 5.99
C PHE A 356 3.11 -10.95 5.82
N HIS A 357 3.29 -12.02 5.07
CA HIS A 357 4.61 -12.62 4.84
C HIS A 357 4.68 -13.30 3.48
N PRO A 358 5.62 -12.93 2.58
CA PRO A 358 5.74 -13.60 1.27
C PRO A 358 6.07 -15.09 1.35
N GLY A 359 6.50 -15.61 2.51
CA GLY A 359 6.68 -17.05 2.74
C GLY A 359 5.38 -17.80 3.04
N HIS A 360 4.27 -17.10 3.28
CA HIS A 360 2.94 -17.71 3.32
C HIS A 360 2.46 -17.97 1.89
N ILE A 361 2.90 -19.09 1.32
CA ILE A 361 2.42 -19.64 0.05
C ILE A 361 1.52 -20.84 0.29
N VAL A 362 0.85 -21.31 -0.76
CA VAL A 362 -0.05 -22.46 -0.74
C VAL A 362 0.38 -23.46 -1.82
N PRO A 363 0.02 -24.76 -1.70
CA PRO A 363 0.32 -25.75 -2.73
C PRO A 363 -0.06 -25.27 -4.13
N GLY A 364 0.88 -25.37 -5.07
CA GLY A 364 0.73 -24.87 -6.44
C GLY A 364 1.39 -23.52 -6.71
N ILE A 365 1.95 -22.86 -5.69
CA ILE A 365 2.87 -21.75 -5.80
C ILE A 365 4.18 -22.16 -5.12
N ASP A 366 5.32 -21.77 -5.67
CA ASP A 366 6.64 -21.98 -5.07
C ASP A 366 7.55 -20.78 -5.31
N PHE A 367 8.70 -20.77 -4.66
CA PHE A 367 9.69 -19.70 -4.74
C PHE A 367 10.64 -19.88 -5.94
N SER A 368 11.44 -18.84 -6.19
CA SER A 368 12.62 -18.88 -7.05
C SER A 368 13.87 -18.52 -6.24
N ASN A 369 15.05 -18.59 -6.86
CA ASN A 369 16.31 -18.21 -6.24
C ASN A 369 16.61 -16.70 -6.30
N ASP A 370 15.60 -15.84 -6.52
CA ASP A 370 15.73 -14.40 -6.33
C ASP A 370 16.32 -14.10 -4.93
N PRO A 371 17.55 -13.56 -4.84
CA PRO A 371 18.26 -13.47 -3.57
C PRO A 371 17.68 -12.43 -2.61
N LEU A 372 16.85 -11.50 -3.10
CA LEU A 372 16.07 -10.62 -2.24
C LEU A 372 14.86 -11.35 -1.67
N LEU A 373 14.12 -12.10 -2.49
CA LEU A 373 12.99 -12.91 -2.04
C LEU A 373 13.43 -13.88 -0.95
N GLN A 374 14.53 -14.61 -1.16
CA GLN A 374 15.05 -15.62 -0.23
C GLN A 374 15.26 -15.06 1.18
N GLY A 375 15.88 -13.88 1.33
CA GLY A 375 16.04 -13.27 2.66
C GLY A 375 14.73 -12.71 3.26
N ARG A 376 13.76 -12.32 2.43
CA ARG A 376 12.42 -11.94 2.91
C ARG A 376 11.68 -13.13 3.53
N LEU A 377 11.96 -14.37 3.10
CA LEU A 377 11.36 -15.58 3.70
C LEU A 377 11.73 -15.74 5.18
N PHE A 378 12.91 -15.27 5.58
CA PHE A 378 13.31 -15.24 6.99
C PHE A 378 12.64 -14.09 7.77
N SER A 379 12.81 -12.86 7.28
CA SER A 379 12.57 -11.63 8.06
C SER A 379 11.13 -11.47 8.57
N TYR A 380 10.15 -11.84 7.76
CA TYR A 380 8.75 -11.53 8.04
C TYR A 380 8.09 -12.48 9.04
N THR A 381 8.68 -13.63 9.35
CA THR A 381 8.29 -14.42 10.52
C THR A 381 8.97 -13.89 11.77
N ASP A 382 10.28 -13.64 11.68
CA ASP A 382 11.12 -13.13 12.78
C ASP A 382 10.59 -11.82 13.38
N THR A 383 10.32 -10.81 12.54
CA THR A 383 9.91 -9.48 13.01
C THR A 383 8.59 -9.48 13.78
N GLN A 384 7.73 -10.49 13.58
CA GLN A 384 6.44 -10.57 14.28
C GLN A 384 6.59 -10.96 15.75
N ILE A 385 7.68 -11.64 16.10
CA ILE A 385 7.92 -12.09 17.47
C ILE A 385 7.97 -10.90 18.43
N SER A 386 8.67 -9.84 18.07
CA SER A 386 8.71 -8.61 18.89
C SER A 386 7.49 -7.72 18.63
N ARG A 387 7.10 -7.55 17.36
CA ARG A 387 6.00 -6.63 16.98
C ARG A 387 4.65 -7.03 17.55
N LEU A 388 4.35 -8.33 17.55
CA LEU A 388 3.07 -8.91 17.99
C LEU A 388 3.19 -9.73 19.27
N GLY A 389 4.32 -9.60 19.99
CA GLY A 389 4.47 -10.12 21.35
C GLY A 389 4.69 -11.63 21.48
N GLY A 390 4.93 -12.36 20.38
CA GLY A 390 5.30 -13.77 20.44
C GLY A 390 4.97 -14.58 19.17
N PRO A 391 5.16 -15.92 19.23
CA PRO A 391 4.94 -16.82 18.09
C PRO A 391 3.45 -17.07 17.77
N ASN A 392 2.54 -16.73 18.69
CA ASN A 392 1.10 -16.96 18.55
C ASN A 392 0.37 -15.84 17.78
N PHE A 393 1.10 -15.02 17.01
CA PHE A 393 0.50 -13.93 16.24
C PHE A 393 -0.55 -14.40 15.20
N HIS A 394 -0.50 -15.67 14.81
CA HIS A 394 -1.48 -16.30 13.92
C HIS A 394 -2.86 -16.47 14.58
N GLU A 395 -2.94 -16.48 15.92
CA GLU A 395 -4.20 -16.58 16.68
C GLU A 395 -4.90 -15.22 16.82
N ILE A 396 -4.20 -14.11 16.54
CA ILE A 396 -4.84 -12.78 16.48
C ILE A 396 -5.92 -12.83 15.40
N PRO A 397 -7.17 -12.40 15.67
CA PRO A 397 -8.32 -12.72 14.83
C PRO A 397 -8.16 -12.43 13.35
N ILE A 398 -7.54 -11.29 12.97
CA ILE A 398 -7.34 -10.95 11.56
C ILE A 398 -6.34 -11.89 10.85
N ASN A 399 -5.38 -12.48 11.57
CA ASN A 399 -4.35 -13.36 11.02
C ASN A 399 -4.79 -14.83 10.94
N ARG A 400 -5.86 -15.21 11.65
CA ARG A 400 -6.35 -16.58 11.67
C ARG A 400 -6.76 -17.08 10.28
N PRO A 401 -6.30 -18.26 9.83
CA PRO A 401 -6.86 -18.94 8.67
C PRO A 401 -8.35 -19.21 8.86
N THR A 402 -9.10 -19.25 7.75
CA THR A 402 -10.50 -19.72 7.74
C THR A 402 -10.60 -21.23 7.49
N CYS A 403 -9.52 -21.85 7.01
CA CYS A 403 -9.38 -23.30 6.90
C CYS A 403 -8.88 -23.92 8.22
N PRO A 404 -9.00 -25.25 8.41
CA PRO A 404 -8.42 -25.93 9.56
C PRO A 404 -6.90 -25.73 9.67
N TYR A 405 -6.39 -25.61 10.89
CA TYR A 405 -4.97 -25.66 11.21
C TYR A 405 -4.78 -26.51 12.47
N HIS A 406 -3.99 -27.58 12.39
CA HIS A 406 -3.70 -28.47 13.51
C HIS A 406 -2.26 -28.96 13.37
N ASN A 407 -1.48 -28.85 14.44
CA ASN A 407 -0.08 -29.27 14.48
C ASN A 407 0.34 -29.58 15.92
N PHE A 408 1.64 -29.78 16.14
CA PHE A 408 2.21 -30.12 17.43
C PHE A 408 2.89 -28.94 18.16
N GLN A 409 2.78 -27.71 17.64
CA GLN A 409 3.28 -26.52 18.34
C GLN A 409 2.40 -26.21 19.56
N ARG A 410 3.02 -25.82 20.67
CA ARG A 410 2.36 -25.55 21.96
C ARG A 410 2.97 -24.31 22.62
N ASP A 411 2.33 -23.88 23.70
CA ASP A 411 2.78 -22.82 24.60
C ASP A 411 2.93 -21.46 23.89
N GLY A 412 3.98 -20.71 24.21
CA GLY A 412 4.19 -19.35 23.72
C GLY A 412 3.32 -18.30 24.43
N MET A 413 3.70 -17.04 24.27
CA MET A 413 2.97 -15.91 24.87
C MET A 413 1.56 -15.82 24.30
N HIS A 414 0.57 -15.52 25.16
CA HIS A 414 -0.83 -15.29 24.77
C HIS A 414 -1.44 -16.44 23.93
N ARG A 415 -1.17 -17.70 24.29
CA ARG A 415 -1.79 -18.87 23.66
C ARG A 415 -3.32 -18.85 23.86
N MET A 416 -4.07 -18.86 22.77
CA MET A 416 -5.53 -18.78 22.74
C MET A 416 -6.17 -20.16 22.63
N ASP A 417 -5.70 -20.99 21.69
CA ASP A 417 -6.26 -22.31 21.48
C ASP A 417 -5.79 -23.29 22.57
N ILE A 418 -6.73 -24.08 23.10
CA ILE A 418 -6.46 -25.13 24.09
C ILE A 418 -6.44 -26.48 23.38
N ASP A 419 -5.24 -26.97 23.09
CA ASP A 419 -5.08 -28.29 22.49
C ASP A 419 -5.49 -29.40 23.47
N THR A 420 -6.38 -30.29 23.03
CA THR A 420 -6.83 -31.46 23.80
C THR A 420 -6.07 -32.74 23.45
N ASN A 421 -5.19 -32.67 22.44
CA ASN A 421 -4.44 -33.81 21.95
C ASN A 421 -3.47 -34.31 23.04
N PRO A 422 -3.53 -35.61 23.43
CA PRO A 422 -2.60 -36.17 24.41
C PRO A 422 -1.14 -36.19 23.91
N ALA A 423 -0.93 -36.07 22.59
CA ALA A 423 0.39 -35.92 21.98
C ALA A 423 0.68 -34.46 21.56
N ASN A 424 1.93 -34.05 21.78
CA ASN A 424 2.53 -32.80 21.29
C ASN A 424 3.81 -33.09 20.47
N TYR A 425 3.92 -34.29 19.90
CA TYR A 425 5.05 -34.73 19.09
C TYR A 425 4.59 -35.72 18.00
N GLU A 426 5.44 -35.92 17.01
CA GLU A 426 5.25 -36.81 15.86
C GLU A 426 6.60 -37.50 15.55
N PRO A 427 6.62 -38.81 15.21
CA PRO A 427 5.49 -39.72 15.21
C PRO A 427 5.03 -40.10 16.64
N ASN A 428 3.72 -40.33 16.84
CA ASN A 428 3.14 -40.76 18.12
C ASN A 428 2.10 -41.88 17.94
N SER A 429 1.98 -42.77 18.93
CA SER A 429 0.95 -43.82 18.95
C SER A 429 -0.22 -43.50 19.88
N ILE A 430 -0.01 -42.65 20.89
CA ILE A 430 -1.01 -42.33 21.93
C ILE A 430 -2.23 -41.56 21.40
N ASN A 431 -2.11 -40.94 20.23
CA ASN A 431 -3.21 -40.32 19.49
C ASN A 431 -3.30 -40.83 18.04
N ASP A 432 -2.87 -42.07 17.78
CA ASP A 432 -2.87 -42.67 16.44
C ASP A 432 -2.20 -41.77 15.36
N ASN A 433 -1.11 -41.13 15.75
CA ASN A 433 -0.33 -40.16 14.98
C ASN A 433 -1.08 -38.92 14.47
N TRP A 434 -2.26 -38.58 15.01
CA TRP A 434 -2.98 -37.37 14.60
C TRP A 434 -2.47 -36.11 15.31
N PRO A 435 -2.44 -34.94 14.61
CA PRO A 435 -2.64 -34.76 13.16
C PRO A 435 -1.50 -35.35 12.31
N ARG A 436 -1.81 -35.84 11.10
CA ARG A 436 -0.87 -36.54 10.21
C ARG A 436 -0.38 -35.68 9.05
N GLU A 437 0.78 -36.04 8.50
CA GLU A 437 1.24 -35.57 7.19
C GLU A 437 0.23 -35.92 6.08
N THR A 438 0.16 -35.08 5.06
CA THR A 438 -0.69 -35.30 3.87
C THR A 438 0.22 -35.47 2.64
N PRO A 439 0.10 -36.57 1.87
CA PRO A 439 0.87 -36.72 0.63
C PRO A 439 0.58 -35.60 -0.38
N PRO A 440 1.54 -35.27 -1.28
CA PRO A 440 1.27 -34.34 -2.37
C PRO A 440 0.17 -34.89 -3.28
N ALA A 441 -0.73 -34.01 -3.72
CA ALA A 441 -1.86 -34.37 -4.58
C ALA A 441 -2.26 -33.19 -5.48
N ALA A 442 -3.11 -33.45 -6.47
CA ALA A 442 -3.64 -32.44 -7.39
C ALA A 442 -4.56 -31.40 -6.71
N LYS A 443 -5.20 -31.77 -5.60
CA LYS A 443 -6.04 -30.92 -4.74
C LYS A 443 -5.95 -31.43 -3.31
N ARG A 444 -6.04 -30.55 -2.30
CA ARG A 444 -5.98 -30.90 -0.87
C ARG A 444 -4.74 -31.74 -0.52
N GLY A 445 -3.64 -31.51 -1.22
CA GLY A 445 -2.37 -32.21 -1.01
C GLY A 445 -1.48 -31.49 -0.01
N GLY A 446 -0.49 -32.20 0.53
CA GLY A 446 0.61 -31.57 1.27
C GLY A 446 1.42 -30.64 0.38
N PHE A 447 2.00 -29.59 0.99
CA PHE A 447 2.99 -28.75 0.32
C PHE A 447 4.27 -29.57 0.09
N GLU A 448 4.83 -29.46 -1.12
CA GLU A 448 6.10 -30.05 -1.50
C GLU A 448 6.80 -29.03 -2.40
N SER A 449 8.06 -28.71 -2.09
CA SER A 449 8.87 -27.85 -2.94
C SER A 449 9.20 -28.54 -4.26
N LEU A 450 9.22 -27.77 -5.34
CA LEU A 450 9.76 -28.21 -6.61
C LEU A 450 11.20 -28.73 -6.40
N ALA A 451 11.49 -29.91 -6.94
CA ALA A 451 12.82 -30.50 -6.91
C ALA A 451 13.76 -29.81 -7.93
N GLU A 452 13.97 -28.51 -7.75
CA GLU A 452 14.88 -27.71 -8.58
C GLU A 452 16.31 -28.27 -8.48
N ARG A 453 17.00 -28.36 -9.63
CA ARG A 453 18.40 -28.76 -9.66
C ARG A 453 19.28 -27.62 -9.15
N VAL A 454 19.87 -27.81 -7.98
CA VAL A 454 20.91 -26.91 -7.46
C VAL A 454 22.29 -27.51 -7.78
N ASP A 455 23.10 -26.74 -8.51
CA ASP A 455 24.50 -27.06 -8.81
C ASP A 455 25.37 -25.81 -8.60
N GLY A 456 26.38 -25.91 -7.75
CA GLY A 456 27.22 -24.75 -7.39
C GLY A 456 27.99 -24.92 -6.08
N GLU A 457 28.94 -24.01 -5.86
CA GLU A 457 29.74 -23.93 -4.64
C GLU A 457 29.08 -23.04 -3.58
N LYS A 458 29.43 -23.24 -2.30
CA LYS A 458 28.98 -22.35 -1.21
C LYS A 458 29.80 -21.06 -1.23
N ILE A 459 29.24 -19.99 -1.79
CA ILE A 459 29.91 -18.70 -1.99
C ILE A 459 29.05 -17.52 -1.52
N ARG A 460 29.69 -16.35 -1.34
CA ARG A 460 29.03 -15.05 -1.21
C ARG A 460 29.43 -14.20 -2.40
N GLN A 461 28.67 -14.29 -3.48
CA GLN A 461 28.98 -13.61 -4.73
C GLN A 461 27.67 -13.23 -5.44
N ARG A 462 27.59 -12.00 -5.97
CA ARG A 462 26.50 -11.60 -6.85
C ARG A 462 26.68 -12.29 -8.20
N SER A 463 25.60 -12.84 -8.77
CA SER A 463 25.65 -13.40 -10.12
C SER A 463 26.11 -12.34 -11.13
N PRO A 464 27.04 -12.64 -12.06
CA PRO A 464 27.40 -11.71 -13.12
C PRO A 464 26.22 -11.25 -13.97
N SER A 465 25.16 -12.07 -14.13
CA SER A 465 23.93 -11.72 -14.87
C SER A 465 23.17 -10.53 -14.26
N PHE A 466 23.45 -10.17 -13.00
CA PHE A 466 22.83 -9.05 -12.31
C PHE A 466 23.62 -7.74 -12.52
N GLY A 467 24.80 -7.80 -13.14
CA GLY A 467 25.77 -6.71 -13.26
C GLY A 467 25.47 -5.66 -14.34
N GLU A 468 24.19 -5.42 -14.65
CA GLU A 468 23.71 -4.39 -15.58
C GLU A 468 22.73 -3.48 -14.82
N TYR A 469 22.92 -2.15 -14.91
CA TYR A 469 22.24 -1.20 -14.04
C TYR A 469 21.55 -0.03 -14.75
N TYR A 470 21.69 0.10 -16.06
CA TYR A 470 21.37 1.33 -16.79
C TYR A 470 20.35 1.12 -17.92
N ALA A 471 20.29 -0.06 -18.53
CA ALA A 471 19.41 -0.35 -19.66
C ALA A 471 17.92 -0.24 -19.28
N GLN A 472 17.52 -0.79 -18.14
CA GLN A 472 16.13 -0.70 -17.70
C GLN A 472 15.72 0.69 -17.17
N PRO A 473 16.54 1.44 -16.41
CA PRO A 473 16.28 2.86 -16.18
C PRO A 473 16.08 3.66 -17.46
N ARG A 474 16.89 3.38 -18.50
CA ARG A 474 16.78 4.02 -19.82
C ARG A 474 15.49 3.63 -20.52
N LEU A 475 15.14 2.34 -20.54
CA LEU A 475 13.86 1.85 -21.06
C LEU A 475 12.69 2.59 -20.40
N PHE A 476 12.70 2.70 -19.06
CA PHE A 476 11.67 3.43 -18.34
C PHE A 476 11.62 4.90 -18.77
N TRP A 477 12.76 5.61 -18.77
CA TRP A 477 12.86 7.01 -19.20
C TRP A 477 12.28 7.27 -20.61
N LEU A 478 12.66 6.43 -21.58
CA LEU A 478 12.23 6.55 -22.97
C LEU A 478 10.75 6.20 -23.19
N SER A 479 10.15 5.47 -22.23
CA SER A 479 8.73 5.11 -22.25
C SER A 479 7.83 6.23 -21.72
N GLN A 480 8.40 7.24 -21.06
CA GLN A 480 7.63 8.32 -20.46
C GLN A 480 7.22 9.36 -21.52
N THR A 481 6.05 9.98 -21.31
CA THR A 481 5.66 11.18 -22.08
C THR A 481 6.58 12.36 -21.73
N PRO A 482 6.68 13.41 -22.57
CA PRO A 482 7.53 14.56 -22.27
C PRO A 482 7.23 15.24 -20.93
N ILE A 483 5.96 15.26 -20.49
CA ILE A 483 5.59 15.84 -19.20
C ILE A 483 6.01 14.95 -18.02
N GLU A 484 5.91 13.63 -18.16
CA GLU A 484 6.41 12.69 -17.15
C GLU A 484 7.94 12.76 -17.04
N GLN A 485 8.64 12.91 -18.17
CA GLN A 485 10.08 13.15 -18.21
C GLN A 485 10.45 14.43 -17.45
N GLN A 486 9.71 15.51 -17.65
CA GLN A 486 9.92 16.75 -16.89
C GLN A 486 9.71 16.55 -15.39
N HIS A 487 8.65 15.84 -14.98
CA HIS A 487 8.40 15.59 -13.56
C HIS A 487 9.47 14.69 -12.92
N ILE A 488 10.07 13.76 -13.67
CA ILE A 488 11.24 12.98 -13.22
C ILE A 488 12.44 13.91 -13.00
N ILE A 489 12.76 14.78 -13.97
CA ILE A 489 13.83 15.78 -13.84
C ILE A 489 13.59 16.64 -12.59
N ASP A 490 12.38 17.16 -12.42
CA ASP A 490 12.01 18.00 -11.28
C ASP A 490 12.07 17.25 -9.95
N GLY A 491 11.72 15.95 -9.94
CA GLY A 491 11.84 15.05 -8.79
C GLY A 491 13.28 14.93 -8.32
N PHE A 492 14.20 14.51 -9.21
CA PHE A 492 15.63 14.46 -8.92
C PHE A 492 16.18 15.82 -8.49
N SER A 493 15.86 16.89 -9.23
CA SER A 493 16.34 18.24 -8.94
C SER A 493 15.90 18.71 -7.55
N PHE A 494 14.64 18.49 -7.19
CA PHE A 494 14.13 18.86 -5.89
C PHE A 494 14.84 18.08 -4.78
N GLU A 495 14.94 16.76 -4.91
CA GLU A 495 15.54 15.91 -3.88
C GLU A 495 17.03 16.21 -3.68
N LEU A 496 17.80 16.26 -4.77
CA LEU A 496 19.25 16.53 -4.73
C LEU A 496 19.57 17.96 -4.27
N SER A 497 18.66 18.92 -4.45
CA SER A 497 18.83 20.27 -3.89
C SER A 497 18.86 20.29 -2.35
N LYS A 498 18.31 19.24 -1.70
CA LYS A 498 18.27 19.10 -0.23
C LYS A 498 19.47 18.35 0.33
N VAL A 499 20.23 17.66 -0.50
CA VAL A 499 21.48 16.98 -0.12
C VAL A 499 22.53 18.03 0.16
N VAL A 500 23.13 18.08 1.34
CA VAL A 500 24.09 19.12 1.74
C VAL A 500 25.44 18.95 1.03
N ARG A 501 25.93 17.72 0.92
CA ARG A 501 27.25 17.41 0.35
C ARG A 501 27.21 17.41 -1.18
N THR A 502 27.88 18.37 -1.81
CA THR A 502 27.80 18.58 -3.26
C THR A 502 28.30 17.40 -4.08
N TRP A 503 29.37 16.73 -3.62
CA TRP A 503 29.94 15.56 -4.33
C TRP A 503 28.95 14.39 -4.44
N ILE A 504 27.97 14.28 -3.54
CA ILE A 504 26.90 13.28 -3.66
C ILE A 504 26.01 13.64 -4.85
N ARG A 505 25.63 14.92 -4.97
CA ARG A 505 24.82 15.42 -6.09
C ARG A 505 25.53 15.17 -7.43
N GLU A 506 26.83 15.49 -7.49
CA GLU A 506 27.69 15.31 -8.66
C GLU A 506 27.76 13.83 -9.08
N ARG A 507 27.96 12.91 -8.14
CA ARG A 507 27.98 11.45 -8.43
C ARG A 507 26.64 10.93 -8.92
N VAL A 508 25.52 11.42 -8.38
CA VAL A 508 24.21 11.01 -8.87
C VAL A 508 23.99 11.50 -10.31
N VAL A 509 24.34 12.75 -10.62
CA VAL A 509 24.27 13.29 -11.99
C VAL A 509 25.16 12.50 -12.94
N ASP A 510 26.34 12.06 -12.50
CA ASP A 510 27.21 11.17 -13.27
C ASP A 510 26.51 9.85 -13.61
N HIS A 511 25.84 9.21 -12.65
CA HIS A 511 25.03 8.02 -12.93
C HIS A 511 23.87 8.29 -13.90
N LEU A 512 23.24 9.46 -13.83
CA LEU A 512 22.18 9.83 -14.79
C LEU A 512 22.75 9.92 -16.22
N ALA A 513 24.00 10.34 -16.40
CA ALA A 513 24.64 10.41 -17.72
C ALA A 513 24.85 9.03 -18.35
N HIS A 514 24.94 7.97 -17.53
CA HIS A 514 24.96 6.58 -17.99
C HIS A 514 23.56 6.07 -18.41
N ILE A 515 22.48 6.73 -17.99
CA ILE A 515 21.10 6.37 -18.33
C ILE A 515 20.65 7.12 -19.59
N ASP A 516 20.73 8.46 -19.55
CA ASP A 516 20.38 9.34 -20.66
C ASP A 516 21.02 10.73 -20.48
N THR A 517 21.72 11.22 -21.50
CA THR A 517 22.43 12.51 -21.44
C THR A 517 21.48 13.68 -21.21
N LYS A 518 20.26 13.69 -21.79
CA LYS A 518 19.33 14.82 -21.62
C LYS A 518 18.79 14.90 -20.21
N LEU A 519 18.51 13.76 -19.59
CA LEU A 519 18.13 13.67 -18.17
C LEU A 519 19.25 14.26 -17.30
N ALA A 520 20.49 13.82 -17.51
CA ALA A 520 21.64 14.27 -16.73
C ALA A 520 21.91 15.77 -16.92
N GLU A 521 21.87 16.29 -18.15
CA GLU A 521 22.05 17.71 -18.45
C GLU A 521 20.96 18.57 -17.80
N ALA A 522 19.70 18.15 -17.86
CA ALA A 522 18.59 18.91 -17.28
C ALA A 522 18.66 18.96 -15.74
N VAL A 523 18.95 17.83 -15.09
CA VAL A 523 19.15 17.78 -13.63
C VAL A 523 20.40 18.56 -13.24
N GLY A 524 21.51 18.40 -13.98
CA GLY A 524 22.75 19.14 -13.76
C GLY A 524 22.54 20.65 -13.84
N ALA A 525 21.85 21.13 -14.87
CA ALA A 525 21.53 22.55 -15.04
C ALA A 525 20.72 23.12 -13.86
N ASN A 526 19.72 22.37 -13.35
CA ASN A 526 18.93 22.77 -12.18
C ASN A 526 19.75 22.83 -10.88
N LEU A 527 20.83 22.07 -10.79
CA LEU A 527 21.72 22.01 -9.63
C LEU A 527 22.97 22.89 -9.77
N GLY A 528 23.18 23.53 -10.92
CA GLY A 528 24.39 24.29 -11.23
C GLY A 528 25.63 23.41 -11.47
N ILE A 529 25.43 22.19 -11.97
CA ILE A 529 26.47 21.22 -12.31
C ILE A 529 26.58 21.13 -13.83
N GLU A 530 27.76 21.46 -14.37
CA GLU A 530 28.06 21.29 -15.78
C GLU A 530 28.66 19.89 -16.03
N LEU A 531 28.10 19.15 -16.98
CA LEU A 531 28.67 17.88 -17.41
C LEU A 531 29.99 18.12 -18.16
N SER A 532 30.97 17.25 -17.95
CA SER A 532 32.19 17.20 -18.75
C SER A 532 31.91 16.65 -20.15
N ASP A 533 32.84 16.88 -21.09
CA ASP A 533 32.74 16.28 -22.42
C ASP A 533 32.77 14.74 -22.36
N ASP A 534 33.53 14.17 -21.42
CA ASP A 534 33.55 12.72 -21.21
C ASP A 534 32.16 12.21 -20.80
N GLN A 535 31.48 12.90 -19.86
CA GLN A 535 30.13 12.54 -19.43
C GLN A 535 29.10 12.66 -20.55
N ARG A 536 29.20 13.69 -21.39
CA ARG A 536 28.32 13.86 -22.56
C ARG A 536 28.50 12.76 -23.61
N ASN A 537 29.70 12.19 -23.70
CA ASN A 537 30.06 11.17 -24.68
C ASN A 537 30.01 9.73 -24.13
N ILE A 538 29.43 9.50 -22.94
CA ILE A 538 29.19 8.16 -22.42
C ILE A 538 28.33 7.36 -23.39
N THR A 539 28.75 6.13 -23.70
CA THR A 539 27.97 5.22 -24.54
C THR A 539 26.75 4.73 -23.75
N LEU A 540 25.56 5.05 -24.26
CA LEU A 540 24.29 4.70 -23.63
C LEU A 540 23.98 3.20 -23.79
N PRO A 541 23.27 2.58 -22.83
CA PRO A 541 22.96 1.16 -22.88
C PRO A 541 22.06 0.80 -24.07
N ALA A 542 22.22 -0.44 -24.55
CA ALA A 542 21.42 -1.00 -25.62
C ALA A 542 19.93 -1.21 -25.21
N PRO A 543 19.01 -1.28 -26.18
CA PRO A 543 17.61 -1.64 -25.94
C PRO A 543 17.47 -3.03 -25.30
N VAL A 544 16.49 -3.20 -24.41
CA VAL A 544 16.27 -4.46 -23.67
C VAL A 544 15.54 -5.45 -24.57
N ASN A 545 16.23 -6.49 -25.04
CA ASN A 545 15.73 -7.46 -26.02
C ASN A 545 15.16 -6.76 -27.27
N GLY A 546 15.79 -5.66 -27.71
CA GLY A 546 15.33 -4.85 -28.83
C GLY A 546 14.17 -3.88 -28.49
N VAL A 547 13.68 -3.85 -27.26
CA VAL A 547 12.64 -2.92 -26.81
C VAL A 547 13.28 -1.60 -26.39
N GLU A 548 13.05 -0.55 -27.17
CA GLU A 548 13.51 0.82 -26.87
C GLU A 548 12.60 1.55 -25.88
N LYS A 549 11.29 1.29 -25.97
CA LYS A 549 10.26 1.87 -25.10
C LYS A 549 9.06 0.91 -25.01
N ASP A 550 8.39 0.93 -23.87
CA ASP A 550 7.17 0.17 -23.60
C ASP A 550 6.12 1.11 -22.97
N PRO A 551 5.06 1.50 -23.72
CA PRO A 551 4.02 2.40 -23.25
C PRO A 551 3.34 1.99 -21.94
N SER A 552 3.35 0.70 -21.58
CA SER A 552 2.75 0.23 -20.32
C SER A 552 3.43 0.84 -19.08
N LEU A 553 4.71 1.22 -19.22
CA LEU A 553 5.53 1.82 -18.17
C LEU A 553 5.13 3.27 -17.85
N SER A 554 4.58 4.00 -18.83
CA SER A 554 4.03 5.34 -18.62
C SER A 554 2.69 5.28 -17.87
N LEU A 555 2.40 6.30 -17.06
CA LEU A 555 1.08 6.48 -16.46
C LEU A 555 0.05 6.95 -17.49
N TYR A 556 0.48 7.74 -18.48
CA TYR A 556 -0.41 8.57 -19.28
C TYR A 556 -0.31 8.37 -20.80
N ALA A 557 0.65 7.59 -21.30
CA ALA A 557 0.76 7.28 -22.73
C ALA A 557 -0.48 6.51 -23.22
N ASP A 558 -0.90 5.50 -22.46
CA ASP A 558 -2.12 4.72 -22.65
C ASP A 558 -3.04 4.91 -21.44
N ALA A 559 -3.61 6.11 -21.33
CA ALA A 559 -4.45 6.48 -20.19
C ALA A 559 -5.76 5.66 -20.18
N GLU A 560 -5.84 4.70 -19.25
CA GLU A 560 -7.04 3.93 -18.92
C GLU A 560 -7.73 4.49 -17.65
N GLY A 561 -9.00 4.13 -17.46
CA GLY A 561 -9.80 4.49 -16.28
C GLY A 561 -10.98 5.41 -16.59
N ASP A 562 -11.81 5.65 -15.57
CA ASP A 562 -12.97 6.54 -15.67
C ASP A 562 -12.93 7.67 -14.61
N VAL A 563 -13.96 8.51 -14.61
CA VAL A 563 -14.09 9.62 -13.66
C VAL A 563 -14.84 9.22 -12.37
N LYS A 564 -15.26 7.96 -12.24
CA LYS A 564 -15.99 7.46 -11.06
C LYS A 564 -15.12 7.60 -9.82
N GLY A 565 -15.72 8.06 -8.73
CA GLY A 565 -15.01 8.29 -7.46
C GLY A 565 -14.19 9.57 -7.39
N ARG A 566 -14.00 10.28 -8.49
CA ARG A 566 -13.40 11.62 -8.45
C ARG A 566 -14.34 12.58 -7.74
N VAL A 567 -13.74 13.60 -7.12
CA VAL A 567 -14.43 14.63 -6.34
C VAL A 567 -14.19 15.99 -6.97
N VAL A 568 -15.24 16.79 -7.07
CA VAL A 568 -15.23 18.17 -7.58
C VAL A 568 -15.68 19.08 -6.44
N ALA A 569 -15.07 20.25 -6.24
CA ALA A 569 -15.67 21.26 -5.36
C ALA A 569 -16.40 22.29 -6.18
N VAL A 570 -17.54 22.70 -5.63
CA VAL A 570 -18.44 23.67 -6.22
C VAL A 570 -18.42 24.89 -5.31
N LEU A 571 -17.87 25.98 -5.84
CA LEU A 571 -17.68 27.22 -5.10
C LEU A 571 -18.98 28.01 -5.16
N LEU A 572 -19.66 28.09 -4.01
CA LEU A 572 -20.93 28.79 -3.86
C LEU A 572 -20.70 30.25 -3.46
N ASN A 573 -21.65 31.09 -3.83
CA ASN A 573 -21.78 32.46 -3.36
C ASN A 573 -23.25 32.74 -2.98
N GLU A 574 -23.52 33.90 -2.37
CA GLU A 574 -24.88 34.26 -1.90
C GLU A 574 -25.93 34.33 -3.03
N ARG A 575 -25.51 34.34 -4.29
CA ARG A 575 -26.35 34.42 -5.48
C ARG A 575 -26.14 33.25 -6.44
N THR A 576 -25.66 32.10 -5.96
CA THR A 576 -25.49 30.92 -6.83
C THR A 576 -26.83 30.52 -7.45
N SER A 577 -26.86 30.40 -8.78
CA SER A 577 -28.02 29.90 -9.53
C SER A 577 -28.38 28.49 -9.07
N ALA A 578 -29.58 28.32 -8.53
CA ALA A 578 -30.09 27.01 -8.13
C ALA A 578 -30.23 26.07 -9.34
N GLN A 579 -30.58 26.62 -10.51
CA GLN A 579 -30.71 25.85 -11.75
C GLN A 579 -29.36 25.28 -12.18
N ASP A 580 -28.32 26.10 -12.22
CA ASP A 580 -26.97 25.69 -12.62
C ASP A 580 -26.41 24.65 -11.64
N LEU A 581 -26.64 24.85 -10.34
CA LEU A 581 -26.20 23.92 -9.30
C LEU A 581 -26.89 22.55 -9.46
N VAL A 582 -28.20 22.52 -9.67
CA VAL A 582 -28.95 21.27 -9.87
C VAL A 582 -28.49 20.57 -11.15
N GLN A 583 -28.32 21.28 -12.26
CA GLN A 583 -27.82 20.71 -13.51
C GLN A 583 -26.42 20.12 -13.35
N LEU A 584 -25.52 20.81 -12.66
CA LEU A 584 -24.18 20.31 -12.35
C LEU A 584 -24.23 19.04 -11.50
N LEU A 585 -25.02 19.04 -10.41
CA LEU A 585 -25.15 17.88 -9.54
C LEU A 585 -25.75 16.66 -10.25
N GLN A 586 -26.75 16.88 -11.12
CA GLN A 586 -27.34 15.83 -11.95
C GLN A 586 -26.32 15.27 -12.95
N ALA A 587 -25.51 16.12 -13.59
CA ALA A 587 -24.46 15.69 -14.50
C ALA A 587 -23.37 14.87 -13.79
N LEU A 588 -22.95 15.30 -12.59
CA LEU A 588 -21.98 14.57 -11.77
C LEU A 588 -22.53 13.20 -11.33
N GLN A 589 -23.79 13.15 -10.90
CA GLN A 589 -24.44 11.90 -10.50
C GLN A 589 -24.60 10.93 -11.69
N ALA A 590 -24.97 11.44 -12.87
CA ALA A 590 -25.08 10.64 -14.10
C ALA A 590 -23.71 10.12 -14.58
N GLY A 591 -22.66 10.93 -14.47
CA GLY A 591 -21.28 10.53 -14.78
C GLY A 591 -20.60 9.68 -13.69
N ARG A 592 -21.32 9.31 -12.62
CA ARG A 592 -20.81 8.61 -11.43
C ARG A 592 -19.63 9.29 -10.71
N ALA A 593 -19.38 10.58 -10.97
CA ALA A 593 -18.51 11.42 -10.16
C ALA A 593 -19.26 11.77 -8.86
N GLN A 594 -18.97 11.05 -7.78
CA GLN A 594 -19.92 10.91 -6.68
C GLN A 594 -20.15 12.15 -5.82
N GLN A 595 -19.19 13.08 -5.72
CA GLN A 595 -19.27 14.13 -4.69
C GLN A 595 -18.91 15.52 -5.21
N ALA A 596 -19.89 16.43 -5.09
CA ALA A 596 -19.67 17.87 -5.08
C ALA A 596 -19.40 18.32 -3.64
N ALA A 597 -18.18 18.79 -3.36
CA ALA A 597 -17.90 19.50 -2.12
C ALA A 597 -18.41 20.95 -2.26
N LEU A 598 -19.58 21.23 -1.70
CA LEU A 598 -20.14 22.59 -1.67
C LEU A 598 -19.34 23.45 -0.68
N LEU A 599 -18.73 24.52 -1.17
CA LEU A 599 -17.92 25.46 -0.38
C LEU A 599 -18.59 26.85 -0.40
N ALA A 600 -19.02 27.37 0.74
CA ALA A 600 -19.57 28.72 0.88
C ALA A 600 -18.86 29.52 1.99
N ASN A 601 -18.90 30.84 1.92
CA ASN A 601 -18.58 31.73 3.04
C ASN A 601 -19.85 31.94 3.89
N GLY A 602 -20.02 31.16 4.96
CA GLY A 602 -21.11 31.37 5.95
C GLY A 602 -22.09 30.20 6.13
N ARG A 603 -22.88 30.27 7.22
CA ARG A 603 -23.70 29.22 7.88
C ARG A 603 -24.85 28.58 7.06
N SER A 604 -24.61 28.15 5.83
CA SER A 604 -25.52 27.22 5.13
C SER A 604 -24.89 25.82 5.11
N HIS A 605 -25.71 24.77 4.93
CA HIS A 605 -25.31 23.35 4.92
C HIS A 605 -24.25 23.04 3.82
N CYS A 606 -23.03 23.50 4.02
CA CYS A 606 -21.86 23.27 3.17
C CYS A 606 -20.98 22.21 3.84
N ARG A 607 -20.41 21.32 3.02
CA ARG A 607 -19.61 20.19 3.52
C ARG A 607 -18.26 20.64 4.09
N ARG A 608 -17.67 21.73 3.58
CA ARG A 608 -16.37 22.30 4.06
C ARG A 608 -16.30 23.81 3.83
N TRP A 609 -15.39 24.49 4.54
CA TRP A 609 -15.13 25.93 4.42
C TRP A 609 -14.01 26.21 3.40
N PHE A 610 -14.09 27.36 2.72
CA PHE A 610 -13.13 27.78 1.69
C PHE A 610 -11.67 27.89 2.18
N SER A 611 -11.44 28.22 3.46
CA SER A 611 -10.08 28.27 4.04
C SER A 611 -9.46 26.87 4.23
N ALA A 612 -10.27 25.81 4.17
CA ALA A 612 -9.84 24.43 4.30
C ALA A 612 -9.73 23.69 2.94
N ALA A 613 -10.12 24.32 1.83
CA ALA A 613 -10.09 23.72 0.49
C ALA A 613 -9.56 24.74 -0.54
N ASP A 614 -8.26 24.67 -0.87
CA ASP A 614 -7.63 25.57 -1.86
C ASP A 614 -7.98 25.16 -3.31
N ARG A 615 -7.98 26.15 -4.21
CA ARG A 615 -8.40 26.13 -5.63
C ARG A 615 -7.78 25.06 -6.51
N ARG A 616 -6.74 24.35 -6.07
CA ARG A 616 -5.91 23.45 -6.89
C ARG A 616 -6.18 21.96 -6.69
N HIS A 617 -6.89 21.56 -5.64
CA HIS A 617 -7.14 20.14 -5.30
C HIS A 617 -8.26 19.47 -6.11
N LEU A 618 -8.73 20.13 -7.18
CA LEU A 618 -9.98 19.82 -7.85
C LEU A 618 -9.81 20.05 -9.35
N ARG A 619 -9.99 19.00 -10.15
CA ARG A 619 -9.95 19.13 -11.61
C ARG A 619 -11.27 19.71 -12.11
N ARG A 620 -11.14 20.84 -12.83
CA ARG A 620 -12.18 21.67 -13.47
C ARG A 620 -13.23 22.25 -12.50
N LEU A 621 -13.16 23.56 -12.32
CA LEU A 621 -14.23 24.37 -11.73
C LEU A 621 -15.18 24.80 -12.86
N PRO A 622 -16.38 24.22 -13.00
CA PRO A 622 -17.44 24.89 -13.73
C PRO A 622 -17.88 26.10 -12.90
N PHE A 623 -17.68 27.30 -13.43
CA PHE A 623 -18.35 28.49 -12.91
C PHE A 623 -19.82 28.39 -13.30
N ALA A 624 -20.72 28.42 -12.31
CA ALA A 624 -22.11 28.76 -12.57
C ALA A 624 -22.16 30.26 -12.91
N ASP A 625 -22.66 30.61 -14.09
CA ASP A 625 -22.70 31.97 -14.58
C ASP A 625 -23.78 32.77 -13.82
N GLY A 626 -23.36 33.39 -12.72
CA GLY A 626 -24.10 34.46 -12.08
C GLY A 626 -23.64 35.80 -12.67
N GLY A 627 -24.40 36.37 -13.58
CA GLY A 627 -24.08 37.66 -14.21
C GLY A 627 -23.83 38.78 -13.19
N CYS A 628 -22.56 39.13 -12.98
CA CYS A 628 -22.16 40.35 -12.29
C CYS A 628 -22.10 41.51 -13.30
N GLY A 629 -23.29 41.98 -13.70
CA GLY A 629 -23.42 43.24 -14.42
C GLY A 629 -23.27 44.44 -13.48
N GLY A 630 -22.22 45.25 -13.71
CA GLY A 630 -22.20 46.71 -13.57
C GLY A 630 -22.45 47.33 -12.19
N GLY A 631 -21.41 47.95 -11.63
CA GLY A 631 -21.59 48.89 -10.52
C GLY A 631 -20.30 49.42 -9.92
N ALA A 632 -19.50 50.15 -10.70
CA ALA A 632 -18.38 50.94 -10.17
C ALA A 632 -18.90 51.96 -9.14
N ARG A 633 -18.61 51.73 -7.85
CA ARG A 633 -18.66 52.78 -6.83
C ARG A 633 -17.26 53.00 -6.30
N ARG A 634 -16.66 54.13 -6.71
CA ARG A 634 -15.44 54.71 -6.15
C ARG A 634 -15.59 54.81 -4.63
N ARG A 635 -14.63 54.26 -3.87
CA ARG A 635 -14.39 54.65 -2.47
C ARG A 635 -13.36 55.78 -2.46
N PRO A 636 -13.59 56.85 -1.66
CA PRO A 636 -12.64 57.97 -1.57
C PRO A 636 -11.43 57.58 -0.71
N GLN A 637 -10.26 58.06 -1.13
CA GLN A 637 -9.03 58.05 -0.34
C GLN A 637 -9.25 58.78 0.99
N ARG A 638 -8.65 58.26 2.07
CA ARG A 638 -8.31 59.04 3.27
C ARG A 638 -6.82 58.90 3.56
N PRO A 639 -6.20 59.96 4.13
CA PRO A 639 -4.78 60.23 3.98
C PRO A 639 -3.94 59.62 5.10
N GLU A 640 -2.66 59.43 4.78
CA GLU A 640 -1.58 59.17 5.71
C GLU A 640 -1.47 60.29 6.76
N SER A 641 -1.24 59.90 8.01
CA SER A 641 -0.65 60.78 9.02
C SER A 641 0.23 59.97 9.96
N GLU A 642 1.50 60.38 10.00
CA GLU A 642 2.58 60.12 10.96
C GLU A 642 2.18 59.63 12.36
N ARG A 643 2.75 58.49 12.77
CA ARG A 643 3.64 58.35 13.94
C ARG A 643 4.24 56.95 14.02
#